data_AF-A0AB73IM85-F1
#
_entry.id   AF-A0AB73IM85-F1
#
_cell.length_a   1.000
_cell.length_b   1.000
_cell.length_c   1.000
_cell.angle_alpha   90.00
_cell.angle_beta   90.00
_cell.angle_gamma   90.00
#
_symmetry.space_group_name_H-M   'P 1'
#
loop_
_entity.id
_entity.type
_entity.pdbx_description
1 polymer ?
#
loop_
_entity_poly.entity_id
_entity_poly.type
_entity_poly.pdbx_seq_one_letter_code
_entity_poly.pdbx_strand_id
1 'polypeptide(L)'
;MNISSWSIRNPVPALLCFALLTVFGLIGFHKLQIQDFPDMDLPTINISASLEGAAPSQLENEVARKIEDKLTSLSKLDHITTRITDGSVSISVTFKLEKDPQAALSEVRNAVDSARANLPGEMVAPTVSKNDVAGAALLTYTASSSRLDEQDLSWFVDNDLSKALLSVKGVSKVERIGGIDREVQIDLSPALMAGLGLTAETVSTQLAAMQRDRSGGQGDIGGQRQSSRTLVGIGRVQDVAALTITTGDGRRVRLDQIGRITDGAADRTTYAYLDGKPIVGVQITRAKGVSDVTVLHEVREVITAFAAAHPDVLLAEASNTVSPIEENYDGSLHMLMEGAMLAIAVVWWFLRNGRATMVSAAALPLSIIPTFGVIWLAGYSLNTVTLLALSLVVGVLVDDAIVEIENIERHLRMDKTPLRAAMEAADEIGLAVIATTFTLVAVFLPTAFMAGVPGLIFRQFGVTASVAVVMSLLVARLLTPMMAAYLLKAVVHVERDGPLMTRYLRWVDFCLHKRGRTMMAAGAFLLVSIAMITVMKTGFLPQQDKSQTQVKLELAPGATLEQSRSMVLQAVSLIRQLPEVKSVFSSVGKSNDNNDPVVGASTTTDARSSTLIIDLASRGDRHRKQAAVEEDIRNKLRDLPGVRVSVNNGGNGEKLQLTLSGSDAASLQAAAAALETQLRTLKGIGNVTSSAALQRPEVQFRPDPARAATLGVTAQAVADAIRIGTYGDYSTSLPKLNLPERQVALRARIDPALRQELDAIGQLRVAGTHGSVTVDSVGTLSIGSGPSQIDRLDRDRNITLTVELNGRTLGEVNQEAQQLPALARLPSGVRLVQQGEVQNMGELFQSFGLAMAVGILCVYAVLVLLFHDFLQPATILCALPLSLGGALLSLLITRMAFSMPALIGLLMLMGIVTKNSILLVEYAIMARREHGMNRLEALMDACHKRARPILMTTIAMAAGMLPNALGLGAEPSFRQPMAIVVIGGLLASTLLSLLVIPIVFTYVDDLEHWLRGLVTRKPAEKDADLPPTLDLDSN
;
A
#
# COMPACT_ATOMS: atom_id res chain seq x y z
N MET A 1 45.96 -11.51 6.74
CA MET A 1 45.74 -10.89 8.06
C MET A 1 44.38 -11.35 8.58
N ASN A 2 44.32 -12.16 9.64
CA ASN A 2 43.03 -12.50 10.23
C ASN A 2 42.57 -11.32 11.10
N ILE A 3 41.44 -10.73 10.76
CA ILE A 3 40.82 -9.60 11.47
C ILE A 3 40.50 -9.98 12.92
N SER A 4 40.12 -11.23 13.15
CA SER A 4 39.77 -11.78 14.47
C SER A 4 40.99 -11.82 15.39
N SER A 5 42.14 -12.27 14.89
CA SER A 5 43.38 -12.34 15.69
C SER A 5 43.96 -10.95 15.99
N TRP A 6 43.74 -9.98 15.10
CA TRP A 6 44.07 -8.57 15.37
C TRP A 6 43.20 -7.99 16.49
N SER A 7 41.89 -8.25 16.48
CA SER A 7 40.94 -7.77 17.50
C SER A 7 41.22 -8.36 18.89
N ILE A 8 41.57 -9.65 18.96
CA ILE A 8 41.94 -10.30 20.24
C ILE A 8 43.18 -9.64 20.86
N ARG A 9 44.18 -9.28 20.04
CA ARG A 9 45.42 -8.61 20.48
C ARG A 9 45.20 -7.14 20.83
N ASN A 10 44.31 -6.46 20.12
CA ASN A 10 44.00 -5.03 20.29
C ASN A 10 42.50 -4.84 20.55
N PRO A 11 42.01 -5.08 21.79
CA PRO A 11 40.58 -5.04 22.09
C PRO A 11 39.98 -3.62 22.08
N VAL A 12 40.79 -2.59 22.35
CA VAL A 12 40.32 -1.19 22.50
C VAL A 12 39.69 -0.64 21.21
N PRO A 13 40.30 -0.75 20.01
CA PRO A 13 39.66 -0.32 18.76
C PRO A 13 38.31 -0.99 18.47
N ALA A 14 38.19 -2.30 18.72
CA ALA A 14 36.95 -3.03 18.48
C ALA A 14 35.83 -2.56 19.42
N LEU A 15 36.15 -2.40 20.72
CA LEU A 15 35.21 -1.86 21.72
C LEU A 15 34.77 -0.43 21.36
N LEU A 16 35.70 0.45 20.99
CA LEU A 16 35.39 1.84 20.64
C LEU A 16 34.55 1.94 19.36
N CYS A 17 34.85 1.12 18.35
CA CYS A 17 34.05 1.04 17.12
C CYS A 17 32.59 0.65 17.43
N PHE A 18 32.38 -0.42 18.20
CA PHE A 18 31.02 -0.85 18.56
C PHE A 18 30.31 0.12 19.51
N ALA A 19 31.04 0.81 20.39
CA ALA A 19 30.47 1.88 21.20
C ALA A 19 29.95 3.03 20.32
N LEU A 20 30.73 3.48 19.32
CA LEU A 20 30.31 4.50 18.37
C LEU A 20 29.14 4.04 17.50
N LEU A 21 29.18 2.81 16.99
CA LEU A 21 28.08 2.23 16.20
C LEU A 21 26.80 2.09 17.01
N THR A 22 26.91 1.74 18.30
CA THR A 22 25.75 1.67 19.21
C THR A 22 25.16 3.05 19.44
N VAL A 23 25.99 4.07 19.72
CA VAL A 23 25.53 5.46 19.87
C VAL A 23 24.88 5.96 18.57
N PHE A 24 25.49 5.69 17.42
CA PHE A 24 24.93 6.02 16.11
C PHE A 24 23.58 5.33 15.88
N GLY A 25 23.48 4.05 16.22
CA GLY A 25 22.25 3.27 16.18
C GLY A 25 21.14 3.81 17.08
N LEU A 26 21.48 4.19 18.32
CA LEU A 26 20.54 4.81 19.26
C LEU A 26 20.04 6.17 18.74
N ILE A 27 20.92 7.00 18.15
CA ILE A 27 20.51 8.26 17.51
C ILE A 27 19.58 7.98 16.33
N GLY A 28 19.90 6.98 15.50
CA GLY A 28 19.04 6.54 14.41
C GLY A 28 17.66 6.12 14.92
N PHE A 29 17.62 5.25 15.93
CA PHE A 29 16.37 4.75 16.54
C PHE A 29 15.45 5.88 17.01
N HIS A 30 15.98 6.90 17.68
CA HIS A 30 15.17 8.05 18.14
C HIS A 30 14.71 8.99 17.02
N LYS A 31 15.37 8.98 15.86
CA LYS A 31 15.03 9.83 14.70
C LYS A 31 14.15 9.14 13.66
N LEU A 32 14.11 7.81 13.67
CA LEU A 32 13.30 7.03 12.74
C LEU A 32 11.82 7.32 12.97
N GLN A 33 11.11 7.55 11.87
CA GLN A 33 9.67 7.80 11.89
C GLN A 33 8.92 6.47 12.01
N ILE A 34 7.83 6.43 12.77
CA ILE A 34 6.95 5.26 12.90
C ILE A 34 5.80 5.39 11.90
N GLN A 35 5.62 4.37 11.05
CA GLN A 35 4.63 4.31 9.96
C GLN A 35 4.05 2.89 9.78
N ASP A 36 2.87 2.71 9.16
CA ASP A 36 2.31 1.37 8.88
C ASP A 36 3.12 0.64 7.78
N PHE A 37 3.21 1.32 6.63
CA PHE A 37 3.92 0.90 5.42
C PHE A 37 4.91 1.98 5.00
N PRO A 38 5.93 1.64 4.21
CA PRO A 38 6.87 2.63 3.69
C PRO A 38 6.17 3.70 2.84
N ASP A 39 6.64 4.94 2.91
CA ASP A 39 6.22 5.99 2.00
C ASP A 39 6.60 5.60 0.55
N MET A 40 5.60 5.33 -0.30
CA MET A 40 5.79 4.94 -1.69
C MET A 40 5.59 6.16 -2.60
N ASP A 41 6.68 6.63 -3.21
CA ASP A 41 6.62 7.64 -4.28
C ASP A 41 6.29 6.99 -5.60
N LEU A 42 5.01 6.70 -5.80
CA LEU A 42 4.52 6.25 -7.09
C LEU A 42 4.50 7.44 -8.04
N PRO A 43 5.05 7.34 -9.25
CA PRO A 43 4.99 8.41 -10.23
C PRO A 43 3.59 8.42 -10.87
N THR A 44 2.59 8.81 -10.07
CA THR A 44 1.20 8.96 -10.47
C THR A 44 0.79 10.41 -10.28
N ILE A 45 0.23 11.01 -11.32
CA ILE A 45 -0.19 12.41 -11.33
C ILE A 45 -1.71 12.49 -11.50
N ASN A 46 -2.37 13.20 -10.59
CA ASN A 46 -3.80 13.43 -10.62
C ASN A 46 -4.10 14.79 -11.25
N ILE A 47 -5.02 14.78 -12.20
CA ILE A 47 -5.56 15.96 -12.87
C ILE A 47 -7.04 16.04 -12.52
N SER A 48 -7.45 17.13 -11.90
CA SER A 48 -8.86 17.41 -11.62
C SER A 48 -9.32 18.59 -12.46
N ALA A 49 -10.37 18.37 -13.24
CA ALA A 49 -11.03 19.37 -14.05
C ALA A 49 -12.53 19.37 -13.74
N SER A 50 -13.14 20.54 -13.62
CA SER A 50 -14.56 20.66 -13.28
C SER A 50 -15.25 21.72 -14.13
N LEU A 51 -16.43 21.37 -14.64
CA LEU A 51 -17.36 22.26 -15.33
C LEU A 51 -18.74 22.02 -14.73
N GLU A 52 -19.16 22.88 -13.81
CA GLU A 52 -20.38 22.69 -13.02
C GLU A 52 -21.61 22.54 -13.93
N GLY A 53 -22.45 21.53 -13.66
CA GLY A 53 -23.68 21.29 -14.42
C GLY A 53 -23.50 20.59 -15.78
N ALA A 54 -22.27 20.29 -16.20
CA ALA A 54 -22.04 19.56 -17.45
C ALA A 54 -22.27 18.05 -17.29
N ALA A 55 -22.95 17.45 -18.27
CA ALA A 55 -23.21 16.02 -18.30
C ALA A 55 -21.92 15.21 -18.57
N PRO A 56 -21.80 13.97 -18.06
CA PRO A 56 -20.61 13.14 -18.27
C PRO A 56 -20.25 12.91 -19.75
N SER A 57 -21.25 12.80 -20.63
CA SER A 57 -21.03 12.64 -22.08
C SER A 57 -20.45 13.89 -22.74
N GLN A 58 -20.80 15.08 -22.27
CA GLN A 58 -20.23 16.34 -22.74
C GLN A 58 -18.78 16.47 -22.24
N LEU A 59 -18.58 16.24 -20.94
CA LEU A 59 -17.25 16.26 -20.30
C LEU A 59 -16.28 15.27 -20.96
N GLU A 60 -16.76 14.10 -21.38
CA GLU A 60 -15.96 13.12 -22.14
C GLU A 60 -15.38 13.75 -23.41
N ASN A 61 -16.20 14.43 -24.19
CA ASN A 61 -15.82 14.92 -25.52
C ASN A 61 -15.07 16.26 -25.48
N GLU A 62 -15.49 17.16 -24.60
CA GLU A 62 -15.00 18.55 -24.55
C GLU A 62 -13.80 18.72 -23.60
N VAL A 63 -13.68 17.88 -22.58
CA VAL A 63 -12.63 18.01 -21.54
C VAL A 63 -11.72 16.79 -21.51
N ALA A 64 -12.25 15.62 -21.17
CA ALA A 64 -11.45 14.42 -20.90
C ALA A 64 -10.59 14.00 -22.10
N ARG A 65 -11.22 13.79 -23.27
CA ARG A 65 -10.49 13.41 -24.50
C ARG A 65 -9.43 14.44 -24.91
N LYS A 66 -9.72 15.73 -24.77
CA LYS A 66 -8.79 16.81 -25.12
C LYS A 66 -7.54 16.80 -24.24
N ILE A 67 -7.68 16.46 -22.96
CA ILE A 67 -6.56 16.31 -22.03
C ILE A 67 -5.84 14.99 -22.29
N GLU A 68 -6.57 13.86 -22.39
CA GLU A 68 -6.02 12.52 -22.68
C GLU A 68 -5.13 12.52 -23.92
N ASP A 69 -5.57 13.15 -25.02
CA ASP A 69 -4.82 13.22 -26.27
C ASP A 69 -3.44 13.87 -26.09
N LYS A 70 -3.32 14.87 -25.20
CA LYS A 70 -2.05 15.54 -24.91
C LYS A 70 -1.13 14.73 -23.99
N LEU A 71 -1.68 13.83 -23.19
CA LEU A 71 -0.92 13.00 -22.24
C LEU A 71 -0.30 11.77 -22.89
N THR A 72 -0.82 11.29 -24.02
CA THR A 72 -0.32 10.07 -24.68
C THR A 72 1.11 10.17 -25.22
N SER A 73 1.62 11.37 -25.47
CA SER A 73 2.98 11.59 -25.98
C SER A 73 4.05 11.59 -24.87
N LEU A 74 3.65 11.45 -23.61
CA LEU A 74 4.56 11.48 -22.48
C LEU A 74 5.40 10.19 -22.38
N SER A 75 6.65 10.35 -21.96
CA SER A 75 7.61 9.24 -21.86
C SER A 75 7.35 8.38 -20.63
N LYS A 76 7.52 7.05 -20.77
CA LYS A 76 7.31 6.06 -19.69
C LYS A 76 5.89 6.08 -19.09
N LEU A 77 4.90 6.45 -19.89
CA LEU A 77 3.49 6.30 -19.53
C LEU A 77 3.15 4.81 -19.37
N ASP A 78 2.46 4.46 -18.29
CA ASP A 78 1.97 3.10 -18.03
C ASP A 78 0.49 3.01 -18.39
N HIS A 79 -0.38 3.69 -17.63
CA HIS A 79 -1.82 3.77 -17.89
C HIS A 79 -2.39 5.16 -17.62
N ILE A 80 -3.39 5.55 -18.40
CA ILE A 80 -4.25 6.72 -18.12
C ILE A 80 -5.62 6.20 -17.71
N THR A 81 -6.01 6.48 -16.48
CA THR A 81 -7.35 6.19 -15.96
C THR A 81 -8.13 7.49 -15.86
N THR A 82 -9.32 7.53 -16.45
CA THR A 82 -10.18 8.71 -16.41
C THR A 82 -11.53 8.31 -15.88
N ARG A 83 -12.00 9.06 -14.88
CA ARG A 83 -13.34 8.96 -14.33
C ARG A 83 -14.08 10.27 -14.59
N ILE A 84 -15.26 10.15 -15.16
CA ILE A 84 -16.11 11.29 -15.48
C ILE A 84 -17.42 11.11 -14.74
N THR A 85 -17.70 12.05 -13.85
CA THR A 85 -18.93 12.15 -13.07
C THR A 85 -19.60 13.50 -13.37
N ASP A 86 -20.70 13.80 -12.68
CA ASP A 86 -21.42 15.05 -12.91
C ASP A 86 -20.54 16.26 -12.60
N GLY A 87 -20.42 17.16 -13.57
CA GLY A 87 -19.61 18.37 -13.48
C GLY A 87 -18.12 18.20 -13.18
N SER A 88 -17.57 16.98 -13.21
CA SER A 88 -16.22 16.67 -12.77
C SER A 88 -15.54 15.58 -13.59
N VAL A 89 -14.27 15.79 -13.89
CA VAL A 89 -13.37 14.88 -14.60
C VAL A 89 -12.13 14.69 -13.73
N SER A 90 -11.86 13.45 -13.36
CA SER A 90 -10.64 13.06 -12.64
C SER A 90 -9.81 12.15 -13.54
N ILE A 91 -8.61 12.59 -13.91
CA ILE A 91 -7.67 11.80 -14.72
C ILE A 91 -6.48 11.48 -13.84
N SER A 92 -6.15 10.19 -13.70
CA SER A 92 -4.95 9.71 -13.03
C SER A 92 -4.01 9.12 -14.07
N VAL A 93 -2.81 9.71 -14.15
CA VAL A 93 -1.75 9.36 -15.09
C VAL A 93 -0.68 8.60 -14.34
N THR A 94 -0.61 7.29 -14.56
CA THR A 94 0.40 6.43 -13.94
C THR A 94 1.57 6.25 -14.90
N PHE A 95 2.78 6.48 -14.40
CA PHE A 95 4.02 6.23 -15.12
C PHE A 95 4.71 4.97 -14.58
N LYS A 96 5.66 4.45 -15.34
CA LYS A 96 6.56 3.41 -14.85
C LYS A 96 7.41 3.92 -13.69
N LEU A 97 7.72 3.06 -12.75
CA LEU A 97 8.45 3.38 -11.51
C LEU A 97 9.81 4.05 -11.71
N GLU A 98 10.45 3.88 -12.87
CA GLU A 98 11.74 4.53 -13.18
C GLU A 98 11.59 5.99 -13.64
N LYS A 99 10.37 6.53 -13.67
CA LYS A 99 10.10 7.94 -13.97
C LYS A 99 10.21 8.76 -12.68
N ASP A 100 10.97 9.85 -12.73
CA ASP A 100 11.02 10.81 -11.62
C ASP A 100 9.64 11.49 -11.45
N PRO A 101 9.04 11.47 -10.24
CA PRO A 101 7.70 12.03 -10.03
C PRO A 101 7.62 13.55 -10.26
N GLN A 102 8.71 14.30 -10.02
CA GLN A 102 8.72 15.75 -10.22
C GLN A 102 8.79 16.09 -11.71
N ALA A 103 9.57 15.33 -12.48
CA ALA A 103 9.60 15.40 -13.94
C ALA A 103 8.23 15.01 -14.52
N ALA A 104 7.61 13.93 -14.02
CA ALA A 104 6.25 13.54 -14.41
C ALA A 104 5.23 14.64 -14.14
N LEU A 105 5.24 15.25 -12.95
CA LEU A 105 4.36 16.37 -12.61
C LEU A 105 4.54 17.55 -13.57
N SER A 106 5.79 17.88 -13.89
CA SER A 106 6.11 19.00 -14.77
C SER A 106 5.67 18.72 -16.21
N GLU A 107 5.92 17.51 -16.72
CA GLU A 107 5.49 17.07 -18.05
C GLU A 107 3.96 17.03 -18.19
N VAL A 108 3.25 16.48 -17.19
CA VAL A 108 1.79 16.46 -17.17
C VAL A 108 1.22 17.88 -17.09
N ARG A 109 1.78 18.75 -16.24
CA ARG A 109 1.35 20.16 -16.15
C ARG A 109 1.49 20.87 -17.50
N ASN A 110 2.64 20.73 -18.16
CA ASN A 110 2.87 21.30 -19.48
C ASN A 110 1.90 20.76 -20.55
N ALA A 111 1.56 19.47 -20.48
CA ALA A 111 0.59 18.84 -21.38
C ALA A 111 -0.83 19.38 -21.16
N VAL A 112 -1.25 19.53 -19.89
CA VAL A 112 -2.54 20.11 -19.51
C VAL A 112 -2.62 21.59 -19.91
N ASP A 113 -1.57 22.37 -19.67
CA ASP A 113 -1.49 23.77 -20.08
C ASP A 113 -1.58 23.91 -21.61
N SER A 114 -0.98 22.99 -22.36
CA SER A 114 -1.09 22.93 -23.83
C SER A 114 -2.48 22.52 -24.31
N ALA A 115 -3.25 21.79 -23.51
CA ALA A 115 -4.65 21.45 -23.80
C ALA A 115 -5.59 22.62 -23.53
N ARG A 116 -5.21 23.58 -22.68
CA ARG A 116 -6.05 24.69 -22.19
C ARG A 116 -6.72 25.50 -23.29
N ALA A 117 -6.06 25.71 -24.44
CA ALA A 117 -6.64 26.44 -25.57
C ALA A 117 -7.82 25.72 -26.24
N ASN A 118 -7.93 24.41 -26.07
CA ASN A 118 -9.02 23.59 -26.62
C ASN A 118 -10.11 23.27 -25.58
N LEU A 119 -9.95 23.73 -24.34
CA LEU A 119 -10.90 23.50 -23.26
C LEU A 119 -11.98 24.60 -23.23
N PRO A 120 -13.21 24.31 -22.76
CA PRO A 120 -14.24 25.33 -22.60
C PRO A 120 -13.80 26.47 -21.68
N GLY A 121 -14.09 27.73 -22.07
CA GLY A 121 -13.66 28.91 -21.29
C GLY A 121 -14.36 29.10 -19.94
N GLU A 122 -15.50 28.42 -19.74
CA GLU A 122 -16.36 28.51 -18.54
C GLU A 122 -15.90 27.59 -17.39
N MET A 123 -15.00 26.65 -17.67
CA MET A 123 -14.55 25.68 -16.67
C MET A 123 -13.58 26.31 -15.66
N VAL A 124 -13.50 25.70 -14.47
CA VAL A 124 -12.42 25.98 -13.54
C VAL A 124 -11.11 25.48 -14.13
N ALA A 125 -10.03 26.26 -14.00
CA ALA A 125 -8.72 25.85 -14.51
C ALA A 125 -8.36 24.46 -13.94
N PRO A 126 -7.99 23.48 -14.79
CA PRO A 126 -7.61 22.16 -14.34
C PRO A 126 -6.44 22.25 -13.35
N THR A 127 -6.54 21.49 -12.26
CA THR A 127 -5.47 21.38 -11.27
C THR A 127 -4.68 20.11 -11.51
N VAL A 128 -3.35 20.21 -11.40
CA VAL A 128 -2.43 19.08 -11.57
C VAL A 128 -1.63 18.92 -10.28
N SER A 129 -1.78 17.77 -9.65
CA SER A 129 -1.17 17.43 -8.36
C SER A 129 -0.52 16.05 -8.43
N LYS A 130 0.57 15.87 -7.67
CA LYS A 130 1.15 14.55 -7.49
C LYS A 130 0.22 13.73 -6.59
N ASN A 131 0.05 12.46 -6.92
CA ASN A 131 -0.57 11.53 -6.00
C ASN A 131 0.45 11.08 -4.95
N ASP A 132 0.21 11.41 -3.69
CA ASP A 132 1.02 10.90 -2.58
C ASP A 132 0.22 9.83 -1.86
N VAL A 133 0.76 8.61 -1.75
CA VAL A 133 0.13 7.50 -0.99
C VAL A 133 -0.05 7.86 0.49
N ALA A 134 0.75 8.80 1.00
CA ALA A 134 0.60 9.42 2.32
C ALA A 134 -0.66 10.31 2.45
N GLY A 135 -1.45 10.49 1.38
CA GLY A 135 -2.63 11.34 1.32
C GLY A 135 -3.88 10.79 2.00
N ALA A 136 -3.85 9.55 2.51
CA ALA A 136 -4.97 8.99 3.27
C ALA A 136 -5.22 9.78 4.57
N ALA A 137 -6.49 10.03 4.89
CA ALA A 137 -6.85 10.66 6.15
C ALA A 137 -6.45 9.75 7.32
N LEU A 138 -5.65 10.26 8.25
CA LEU A 138 -5.20 9.54 9.44
C LEU A 138 -6.26 9.58 10.54
N LEU A 139 -6.82 10.77 10.76
CA LEU A 139 -7.71 11.07 11.86
C LEU A 139 -8.94 11.77 11.33
N THR A 140 -10.10 11.37 11.85
CA THR A 140 -11.35 12.11 11.66
C THR A 140 -11.85 12.54 13.02
N TYR A 141 -11.98 13.85 13.24
CA TYR A 141 -12.64 14.42 14.41
C TYR A 141 -14.02 14.94 14.03
N THR A 142 -14.94 14.97 14.98
CA THR A 142 -16.27 15.55 14.81
C THR A 142 -16.44 16.73 15.73
N ALA A 143 -17.02 17.81 15.20
CA ALA A 143 -17.49 18.95 15.96
C ALA A 143 -19.01 18.91 16.06
N SER A 144 -19.53 19.14 17.26
CA SER A 144 -20.96 19.29 17.53
C SER A 144 -21.17 20.41 18.55
N SER A 145 -22.25 21.17 18.42
CA SER A 145 -22.61 22.24 19.35
C SER A 145 -24.12 22.26 19.56
N SER A 146 -24.55 22.61 20.78
CA SER A 146 -25.96 22.91 21.08
C SER A 146 -26.27 24.40 21.00
N ARG A 147 -25.26 25.26 20.85
CA ARG A 147 -25.40 26.73 20.83
C ARG A 147 -25.19 27.33 19.44
N LEU A 148 -24.21 26.82 18.70
CA LEU A 148 -23.97 27.23 17.31
C LEU A 148 -24.93 26.50 16.39
N ASP A 149 -25.46 27.21 15.40
CA ASP A 149 -26.15 26.55 14.30
C ASP A 149 -25.13 25.83 13.40
N GLU A 150 -25.62 25.02 12.47
CA GLU A 150 -24.74 24.21 11.62
C GLU A 150 -23.87 25.06 10.68
N GLN A 151 -24.35 26.23 10.28
CA GLN A 151 -23.64 27.14 9.39
C GLN A 151 -22.44 27.78 10.11
N ASP A 152 -22.68 28.30 11.31
CA ASP A 152 -21.66 28.89 12.17
C ASP A 152 -20.68 27.82 12.66
N LEU A 153 -21.17 26.61 12.96
CA LEU A 153 -20.30 25.47 13.28
C LEU A 153 -19.41 25.07 12.09
N SER A 154 -19.94 25.07 10.87
CA SER A 154 -19.16 24.80 9.65
C SER A 154 -18.07 25.86 9.44
N TRP A 155 -18.40 27.13 9.67
CA TRP A 155 -17.41 28.21 9.61
C TRP A 155 -16.36 28.13 10.71
N PHE A 156 -16.76 27.83 11.95
CA PHE A 156 -15.85 27.62 13.07
C PHE A 156 -14.85 26.49 12.77
N VAL A 157 -15.33 25.41 12.14
CA VAL A 157 -14.48 24.32 11.65
C VAL A 157 -13.51 24.79 10.57
N ASP A 158 -14.00 25.49 9.54
CA ASP A 158 -13.19 25.91 8.39
C ASP A 158 -12.18 27.02 8.72
N ASN A 159 -12.51 27.93 9.64
CA ASN A 159 -11.69 29.10 9.96
C ASN A 159 -10.81 28.90 11.19
N ASP A 160 -11.37 28.40 12.30
CA ASP A 160 -10.68 28.38 13.59
C ASP A 160 -10.00 27.04 13.81
N LEU A 161 -10.77 25.95 13.76
CA LEU A 161 -10.25 24.60 13.98
C LEU A 161 -9.25 24.19 12.89
N SER A 162 -9.55 24.47 11.61
CA SER A 162 -8.64 24.12 10.51
C SER A 162 -7.31 24.88 10.60
N LYS A 163 -7.30 26.16 11.00
CA LYS A 163 -6.04 26.90 11.24
C LYS A 163 -5.26 26.35 12.42
N ALA A 164 -5.94 25.99 13.51
CA ALA A 164 -5.29 25.37 14.66
C ALA A 164 -4.64 24.02 14.26
N LEU A 165 -5.35 23.19 13.51
CA LEU A 165 -4.84 21.89 13.04
C LEU A 165 -3.71 22.03 12.00
N LEU A 166 -3.80 22.97 11.06
CA LEU A 166 -2.73 23.25 10.09
C LEU A 166 -1.48 23.84 10.72
N SER A 167 -1.56 24.37 11.95
CA SER A 167 -0.39 24.85 12.69
C SER A 167 0.44 23.71 13.30
N VAL A 168 -0.14 22.51 13.40
CA VAL A 168 0.56 21.30 13.88
C VAL A 168 1.61 20.89 12.86
N LYS A 169 2.84 20.64 13.32
CA LYS A 169 3.93 20.25 12.43
C LYS A 169 3.64 18.86 11.87
N GLY A 170 3.66 18.76 10.54
CA GLY A 170 3.42 17.50 9.86
C GLY A 170 1.97 17.21 9.50
N VAL A 171 1.04 18.14 9.72
CA VAL A 171 -0.27 18.14 9.05
C VAL A 171 -0.13 18.79 7.67
N SER A 172 -0.56 18.12 6.59
CA SER A 172 -0.49 18.68 5.23
C SER A 172 -1.82 19.24 4.73
N LYS A 173 -2.93 18.59 5.11
CA LYS A 173 -4.27 18.92 4.65
C LYS A 173 -5.27 18.68 5.77
N VAL A 174 -6.20 19.61 5.90
CA VAL A 174 -7.38 19.50 6.76
C VAL A 174 -8.61 19.69 5.87
N GLU A 175 -9.54 18.75 5.88
CA GLU A 175 -10.73 18.77 5.02
C GLU A 175 -12.01 18.56 5.84
N ARG A 176 -13.01 19.43 5.63
CA ARG A 176 -14.34 19.29 6.24
C ARG A 176 -15.18 18.21 5.57
N ILE A 177 -15.97 17.50 6.38
CA ILE A 177 -16.99 16.53 5.95
C ILE A 177 -18.34 16.91 6.53
N GLY A 178 -19.38 16.96 5.70
CA GLY A 178 -20.68 17.47 6.12
C GLY A 178 -20.64 18.98 6.33
N GLY A 179 -21.63 19.51 7.05
CA GLY A 179 -21.81 20.94 7.21
C GLY A 179 -22.35 21.64 5.96
N ILE A 180 -22.51 22.96 6.06
CA ILE A 180 -23.10 23.81 5.02
C ILE A 180 -22.33 25.11 4.90
N ASP A 181 -22.24 25.62 3.68
CA ASP A 181 -21.67 26.93 3.42
C ASP A 181 -22.75 28.01 3.47
N ARG A 182 -22.42 29.18 3.99
CA ARG A 182 -23.31 30.34 3.91
C ARG A 182 -23.35 30.83 2.46
N GLU A 183 -24.55 31.10 1.96
CA GLU A 183 -24.79 31.65 0.63
C GLU A 183 -25.99 32.62 0.69
N VAL A 184 -25.87 33.77 0.05
CA VAL A 184 -27.01 34.68 -0.10
C VAL A 184 -27.77 34.27 -1.36
N GLN A 185 -28.98 33.76 -1.17
CA GLN A 185 -29.83 33.30 -2.26
C GLN A 185 -30.72 34.45 -2.73
N ILE A 186 -30.75 34.67 -4.04
CA ILE A 186 -31.60 35.68 -4.70
C ILE A 186 -32.60 34.90 -5.55
N ASP A 187 -33.76 34.59 -4.96
CA ASP A 187 -34.83 33.83 -5.58
C ASP A 187 -35.72 34.75 -6.42
N LEU A 188 -35.45 34.80 -7.72
CA LEU A 188 -36.11 35.64 -8.71
C LEU A 188 -37.50 35.09 -9.06
N SER A 189 -38.47 36.00 -9.23
CA SER A 189 -39.82 35.67 -9.68
C SER A 189 -39.92 35.79 -11.22
N PRO A 190 -40.14 34.69 -11.96
CA PRO A 190 -40.24 34.72 -13.42
C PRO A 190 -41.39 35.62 -13.91
N ALA A 191 -42.52 35.63 -13.18
CA ALA A 191 -43.69 36.42 -13.54
C ALA A 191 -43.43 37.94 -13.43
N LEU A 192 -42.80 38.39 -12.34
CA LEU A 192 -42.45 39.80 -12.14
C LEU A 192 -41.38 40.25 -13.14
N MET A 193 -40.35 39.41 -13.36
CA MET A 193 -39.31 39.69 -14.35
C MET A 193 -39.89 39.79 -15.77
N ALA A 194 -40.79 38.89 -16.16
CA ALA A 194 -41.42 38.90 -17.48
C ALA A 194 -42.22 40.19 -17.72
N GLY A 195 -42.98 40.67 -16.72
CA GLY A 195 -43.71 41.95 -16.81
C GLY A 195 -42.81 43.19 -16.93
N LEU A 196 -41.55 43.07 -16.51
CA LEU A 196 -40.54 44.13 -16.57
C LEU A 196 -39.56 43.97 -17.73
N GLY A 197 -39.71 42.94 -18.56
CA GLY A 197 -38.79 42.64 -19.66
C GLY A 197 -37.37 42.25 -19.20
N LEU A 198 -37.24 41.72 -17.99
CA LEU A 198 -35.96 41.27 -17.42
C LEU A 198 -35.76 39.76 -17.62
N THR A 199 -34.50 39.36 -17.81
CA THR A 199 -34.07 37.95 -17.82
C THR A 199 -33.16 37.68 -16.62
N ALA A 200 -33.10 36.42 -16.16
CA ALA A 200 -32.23 36.02 -15.06
C ALA A 200 -30.74 36.27 -15.37
N GLU A 201 -30.34 36.07 -16.62
CA GLU A 201 -29.01 36.38 -17.15
C GLU A 201 -28.66 37.87 -16.99
N THR A 202 -29.58 38.78 -17.34
CA THR A 202 -29.38 40.22 -17.20
C THR A 202 -29.15 40.60 -15.73
N VAL A 203 -29.91 39.99 -14.82
CA VAL A 203 -29.78 40.21 -13.37
C VAL A 203 -28.42 39.71 -12.88
N SER A 204 -28.02 38.46 -13.20
CA SER A 204 -26.72 37.90 -12.80
C SER A 204 -25.55 38.77 -13.28
N THR A 205 -25.58 39.15 -14.56
CA THR A 205 -24.50 39.94 -15.19
C THR A 205 -24.38 41.33 -14.57
N GLN A 206 -25.49 42.00 -14.31
CA GLN A 206 -25.48 43.32 -13.63
C GLN A 206 -25.02 43.21 -12.18
N LEU A 207 -25.45 42.18 -11.44
CA LEU A 207 -24.97 41.93 -10.08
C LEU A 207 -23.45 41.69 -10.04
N ALA A 208 -22.93 40.88 -10.97
CA ALA A 208 -21.50 40.61 -11.09
C ALA A 208 -20.68 41.84 -11.52
N ALA A 209 -21.28 42.78 -12.27
CA ALA A 209 -20.65 44.05 -12.63
C ALA A 209 -20.63 45.04 -11.45
N MET A 210 -21.66 45.03 -10.60
CA MET A 210 -21.77 45.92 -9.45
C MET A 210 -20.89 45.50 -8.28
N GLN A 211 -20.65 44.21 -8.04
CA GLN A 211 -19.93 43.71 -6.85
C GLN A 211 -18.40 43.55 -7.00
N ARG A 212 -17.77 44.23 -7.97
CA ARG A 212 -16.33 44.12 -8.21
C ARG A 212 -15.58 45.40 -7.80
N ASP A 213 -14.79 45.28 -6.74
CA ASP A 213 -13.75 46.26 -6.42
C ASP A 213 -12.78 46.36 -7.61
N ARG A 214 -12.60 47.56 -8.15
CA ARG A 214 -11.62 47.84 -9.20
C ARG A 214 -10.55 48.79 -8.69
N SER A 215 -9.30 48.50 -9.08
CA SER A 215 -8.20 49.45 -8.90
C SER A 215 -8.45 50.65 -9.81
N GLY A 216 -8.44 51.84 -9.22
CA GLY A 216 -8.45 53.12 -9.94
C GLY A 216 -7.05 53.54 -10.38
N GLY A 217 -6.04 52.69 -10.19
CA GLY A 217 -4.65 52.98 -10.48
C GLY A 217 -3.96 53.82 -9.40
N GLN A 218 -2.89 54.51 -9.78
CA GLN A 218 -2.09 55.34 -8.90
C GLN A 218 -1.87 56.70 -9.56
N GLY A 219 -2.03 57.78 -8.81
CA GLY A 219 -1.85 59.14 -9.30
C GLY A 219 -1.23 60.06 -8.25
N ASP A 220 -0.58 61.13 -8.70
CA ASP A 220 -0.03 62.16 -7.81
C ASP A 220 -1.11 63.19 -7.49
N ILE A 221 -1.82 62.98 -6.40
CA ILE A 221 -2.91 63.86 -5.92
C ILE A 221 -2.38 64.61 -4.70
N GLY A 222 -2.36 65.95 -4.78
CA GLY A 222 -1.87 66.79 -3.68
C GLY A 222 -0.36 66.68 -3.42
N GLY A 223 0.44 66.36 -4.43
CA GLY A 223 1.90 66.22 -4.29
C GLY A 223 2.36 64.91 -3.65
N GLN A 224 1.45 63.96 -3.42
CA GLN A 224 1.76 62.62 -2.95
C GLN A 224 1.20 61.57 -3.90
N ARG A 225 1.93 60.46 -4.02
CA ARG A 225 1.55 59.32 -4.85
C ARG A 225 0.48 58.49 -4.14
N GLN A 226 -0.77 58.65 -4.54
CA GLN A 226 -1.92 58.02 -3.90
C GLN A 226 -2.51 56.93 -4.80
N SER A 227 -2.82 55.78 -4.21
CA SER A 227 -3.58 54.72 -4.89
C SER A 227 -5.06 55.09 -4.87
N SER A 228 -5.68 55.18 -6.05
CA SER A 228 -7.13 55.29 -6.16
C SER A 228 -7.72 53.89 -6.21
N ARG A 229 -8.74 53.62 -5.39
CA ARG A 229 -9.49 52.36 -5.37
C ARG A 229 -10.97 52.68 -5.29
N THR A 230 -11.76 52.05 -6.16
CA THR A 230 -13.22 52.07 -6.04
C THR A 230 -13.61 50.98 -5.05
N LEU A 231 -14.12 51.39 -3.89
CA LEU A 231 -14.66 50.49 -2.87
C LEU A 231 -16.15 50.28 -3.17
N VAL A 232 -16.50 49.12 -3.73
CA VAL A 232 -17.89 48.70 -3.88
C VAL A 232 -18.15 47.61 -2.85
N GLY A 233 -18.07 48.00 -1.58
CA GLY A 233 -18.25 47.11 -0.45
C GLY A 233 -19.70 47.12 0.03
N ILE A 234 -20.56 46.32 -0.57
CA ILE A 234 -21.80 45.94 0.11
C ILE A 234 -21.41 44.91 1.18
N GLY A 235 -21.55 45.30 2.45
CA GLY A 235 -21.20 44.45 3.60
C GLY A 235 -22.41 43.78 4.26
N ARG A 236 -23.65 44.17 3.88
CA ARG A 236 -24.88 43.67 4.47
C ARG A 236 -25.83 43.15 3.41
N VAL A 237 -26.59 42.10 3.75
CA VAL A 237 -27.58 41.51 2.84
C VAL A 237 -28.71 42.49 2.50
N GLN A 238 -29.06 43.39 3.42
CA GLN A 238 -30.07 44.44 3.17
C GLN A 238 -29.64 45.41 2.05
N ASP A 239 -28.35 45.67 1.93
CA ASP A 239 -27.82 46.55 0.87
C ASP A 239 -27.85 45.83 -0.48
N VAL A 240 -27.70 44.50 -0.51
CA VAL A 240 -27.88 43.67 -1.73
C VAL A 240 -29.34 43.75 -2.20
N ALA A 241 -30.30 43.70 -1.28
CA ALA A 241 -31.72 43.81 -1.59
C ALA A 241 -32.10 45.18 -2.20
N ALA A 242 -31.40 46.25 -1.82
CA ALA A 242 -31.59 47.61 -2.34
C ALA A 242 -30.89 47.87 -3.69
N LEU A 243 -30.11 46.92 -4.21
CA LEU A 243 -29.44 47.05 -5.50
C LEU A 243 -30.45 47.28 -6.62
N THR A 244 -30.13 48.21 -7.50
CA THR A 244 -31.03 48.61 -8.60
C THR A 244 -30.56 48.01 -9.92
N ILE A 245 -31.38 47.15 -10.50
CA ILE A 245 -31.20 46.55 -11.81
C ILE A 245 -31.85 47.44 -12.87
N THR A 246 -31.15 47.67 -13.97
CA THR A 246 -31.64 48.47 -15.10
C THR A 246 -32.27 47.56 -16.15
N THR A 247 -33.51 47.84 -16.54
CA THR A 247 -34.22 47.13 -17.61
C THR A 247 -33.73 47.59 -19.00
N GLY A 248 -34.02 46.82 -20.05
CA GLY A 248 -33.72 47.20 -21.44
C GLY A 248 -34.31 48.57 -21.86
N ASP A 249 -35.45 48.96 -21.29
CA ASP A 249 -36.12 50.25 -21.56
C ASP A 249 -35.57 51.42 -20.71
N GLY A 250 -34.49 51.23 -19.95
CA GLY A 250 -33.89 52.25 -19.08
C GLY A 250 -34.60 52.48 -17.74
N ARG A 251 -35.71 51.77 -17.47
CA ARG A 251 -36.34 51.74 -16.13
C ARG A 251 -35.40 51.09 -15.11
N ARG A 252 -35.53 51.51 -13.85
CA ARG A 252 -34.71 51.04 -12.73
C ARG A 252 -35.61 50.35 -11.72
N VAL A 253 -35.26 49.12 -11.36
CA VAL A 253 -36.05 48.27 -10.46
C VAL A 253 -35.12 47.72 -9.38
N ARG A 254 -35.55 47.71 -8.12
CA ARG A 254 -34.74 47.14 -7.04
C ARG A 254 -34.80 45.61 -7.07
N LEU A 255 -33.74 44.96 -6.57
CA LEU A 255 -33.65 43.50 -6.54
C LEU A 255 -34.77 42.88 -5.69
N ASP A 256 -35.14 43.50 -4.58
CA ASP A 256 -36.26 43.09 -3.71
C ASP A 256 -37.66 43.25 -4.35
N GLN A 257 -37.77 43.97 -5.47
CA GLN A 257 -39.01 44.09 -6.23
C GLN A 257 -39.18 42.98 -7.27
N ILE A 258 -38.12 42.22 -7.57
CA ILE A 258 -38.11 41.17 -8.60
C ILE A 258 -37.78 39.78 -8.04
N GLY A 259 -37.37 39.69 -6.79
CA GLY A 259 -37.08 38.43 -6.12
C GLY A 259 -36.98 38.56 -4.61
N ARG A 260 -36.91 37.41 -3.95
CA ARG A 260 -36.69 37.30 -2.51
C ARG A 260 -35.21 37.09 -2.24
N ILE A 261 -34.60 37.99 -1.47
CA ILE A 261 -33.21 37.84 -1.03
C ILE A 261 -33.22 37.20 0.35
N THR A 262 -32.59 36.04 0.49
CA THR A 262 -32.44 35.34 1.77
C THR A 262 -30.97 35.14 2.10
N ASP A 263 -30.62 35.46 3.34
CA ASP A 263 -29.32 35.07 3.92
C ASP A 263 -29.49 33.67 4.48
N GLY A 264 -28.88 32.68 3.83
CA GLY A 264 -29.08 31.28 4.16
C GLY A 264 -27.85 30.44 3.86
N ALA A 265 -28.09 29.16 3.64
CA ALA A 265 -27.07 28.20 3.33
C ALA A 265 -27.09 27.81 1.84
N ALA A 266 -25.94 27.47 1.28
CA ALA A 266 -25.84 26.85 -0.03
C ALA A 266 -26.60 25.51 -0.05
N ASP A 267 -26.97 25.06 -1.26
CA ASP A 267 -27.60 23.75 -1.42
C ASP A 267 -26.67 22.66 -0.88
N ARG A 268 -27.22 21.81 -0.02
CA ARG A 268 -26.43 20.82 0.68
C ARG A 268 -25.99 19.70 -0.25
N THR A 269 -24.69 19.42 -0.24
CA THR A 269 -24.08 18.36 -1.03
C THR A 269 -23.74 17.12 -0.21
N THR A 270 -23.53 17.28 1.11
CA THR A 270 -23.10 16.19 1.99
C THR A 270 -23.75 16.26 3.37
N TYR A 271 -23.89 15.10 4.02
CA TYR A 271 -24.18 15.01 5.45
C TYR A 271 -23.10 14.21 6.17
N ALA A 272 -22.86 14.51 7.44
CA ALA A 272 -22.02 13.71 8.30
C ALA A 272 -22.76 13.36 9.60
N TYR A 273 -22.63 12.11 10.01
CA TYR A 273 -23.23 11.60 11.24
C TYR A 273 -22.17 10.85 12.04
N LEU A 274 -22.21 11.04 13.35
CA LEU A 274 -21.59 10.11 14.29
C LEU A 274 -22.73 9.43 15.01
N ASP A 275 -22.82 8.11 14.88
CA ASP A 275 -23.76 7.34 15.69
C ASP A 275 -25.23 7.73 15.47
N GLY A 276 -25.55 8.18 14.24
CA GLY A 276 -26.87 8.68 13.84
C GLY A 276 -27.17 10.12 14.29
N LYS A 277 -26.25 10.79 14.99
CA LYS A 277 -26.38 12.21 15.38
C LYS A 277 -25.65 13.10 14.36
N PRO A 278 -26.25 14.23 13.93
CA PRO A 278 -25.64 15.12 12.95
C PRO A 278 -24.40 15.80 13.54
N ILE A 279 -23.32 15.84 12.76
CA ILE A 279 -22.04 16.45 13.15
C ILE A 279 -21.39 17.14 11.95
N VAL A 280 -20.37 17.95 12.21
CA VAL A 280 -19.43 18.43 11.18
C VAL A 280 -18.09 17.73 11.39
N GLY A 281 -17.66 16.93 10.43
CA GLY A 281 -16.42 16.17 10.49
C GLY A 281 -15.22 16.95 9.97
N VAL A 282 -14.04 16.63 10.48
CA VAL A 282 -12.74 17.17 10.04
C VAL A 282 -11.78 16.01 9.85
N GLN A 283 -11.33 15.82 8.61
CA GLN A 283 -10.29 14.87 8.25
C GLN A 283 -8.93 15.53 8.23
N ILE A 284 -7.95 14.83 8.79
CA ILE A 284 -6.58 15.30 8.92
C ILE A 284 -5.68 14.32 8.17
N THR A 285 -4.90 14.87 7.24
CA THR A 285 -3.90 14.13 6.45
C THR A 285 -2.50 14.58 6.85
N ARG A 286 -1.59 13.62 7.04
CA ARG A 286 -0.19 13.94 7.35
C ARG A 286 0.58 14.46 6.15
N ALA A 287 1.70 15.10 6.43
CA ALA A 287 2.76 15.37 5.48
C ALA A 287 3.62 14.12 5.27
N LYS A 288 4.26 14.05 4.10
CA LYS A 288 5.21 12.99 3.76
C LYS A 288 6.47 13.07 4.64
N GLY A 289 7.02 11.92 5.01
CA GLY A 289 8.26 11.85 5.81
C GLY A 289 8.09 12.19 7.29
N VAL A 290 6.84 12.32 7.76
CA VAL A 290 6.48 12.50 9.17
C VAL A 290 5.88 11.21 9.70
N SER A 291 6.10 10.92 10.99
CA SER A 291 5.52 9.78 11.69
C SER A 291 4.02 9.96 11.91
N ASP A 292 3.26 8.89 11.66
CA ASP A 292 1.82 8.83 11.90
C ASP A 292 1.50 9.04 13.40
N VAL A 293 2.27 8.38 14.27
CA VAL A 293 2.08 8.40 15.73
C VAL A 293 2.41 9.78 16.32
N THR A 294 3.48 10.42 15.86
CA THR A 294 3.82 11.77 16.33
C THR A 294 2.72 12.79 15.98
N VAL A 295 2.20 12.74 14.74
CA VAL A 295 1.09 13.61 14.32
C VAL A 295 -0.16 13.34 15.15
N LEU A 296 -0.46 12.07 15.47
CA LEU A 296 -1.59 11.72 16.35
C LEU A 296 -1.49 12.41 17.72
N HIS A 297 -0.34 12.31 18.39
CA HIS A 297 -0.16 12.93 19.71
C HIS A 297 -0.23 14.46 19.63
N GLU A 298 0.48 15.09 18.69
CA GLU A 298 0.47 16.55 18.56
C GLU A 298 -0.92 17.10 18.21
N VAL A 299 -1.66 16.43 17.31
CA VAL A 299 -3.06 16.78 16.99
C VAL A 299 -3.96 16.64 18.21
N ARG A 300 -3.83 15.55 18.97
CA ARG A 300 -4.64 15.31 20.18
C ARG A 300 -4.37 16.37 21.26
N GLU A 301 -3.11 16.78 21.44
CA GLU A 301 -2.74 17.87 22.33
C GLU A 301 -3.38 19.20 21.90
N VAL A 302 -3.26 19.57 20.63
CA VAL A 302 -3.86 20.81 20.09
C VAL A 302 -5.38 20.79 20.20
N ILE A 303 -6.03 19.67 19.87
CA ILE A 303 -7.49 19.53 19.99
C ILE A 303 -7.93 19.63 21.45
N THR A 304 -7.19 19.05 22.39
CA THR A 304 -7.51 19.13 23.83
C THR A 304 -7.40 20.57 24.32
N ALA A 305 -6.33 21.28 23.94
CA ALA A 305 -6.15 22.70 24.27
C ALA A 305 -7.23 23.59 23.61
N PHE A 306 -7.56 23.32 22.35
CA PHE A 306 -8.58 24.06 21.60
C PHE A 306 -9.99 23.82 22.17
N ALA A 307 -10.32 22.58 22.53
CA ALA A 307 -11.58 22.24 23.19
C ALA A 307 -11.72 22.94 24.55
N ALA A 308 -10.62 23.06 25.32
CA ALA A 308 -10.61 23.79 26.59
C ALA A 308 -10.85 25.30 26.40
N ALA A 309 -10.38 25.89 25.30
CA ALA A 309 -10.61 27.29 24.95
C ALA A 309 -12.04 27.56 24.41
N HIS A 310 -12.70 26.53 23.87
CA HIS A 310 -14.02 26.64 23.27
C HIS A 310 -15.07 25.70 23.93
N PRO A 311 -15.58 26.07 25.13
CA PRO A 311 -16.75 25.57 25.86
C PRO A 311 -17.80 24.77 25.13
N ASP A 312 -18.12 25.38 24.00
CA ASP A 312 -19.41 25.40 23.38
C ASP A 312 -19.49 24.41 22.23
N VAL A 313 -18.35 23.84 21.85
CA VAL A 313 -18.20 22.86 20.78
C VAL A 313 -17.57 21.61 21.39
N LEU A 314 -18.33 20.51 21.33
CA LEU A 314 -17.83 19.20 21.72
C LEU A 314 -17.07 18.60 20.54
N LEU A 315 -15.76 18.43 20.73
CA LEU A 315 -14.87 17.76 19.81
C LEU A 315 -14.68 16.29 20.25
N ALA A 316 -14.97 15.36 19.36
CA ALA A 316 -14.81 13.92 19.61
C ALA A 316 -14.06 13.26 18.45
N GLU A 317 -13.26 12.23 18.76
CA GLU A 317 -12.58 11.41 17.75
C GLU A 317 -13.61 10.44 17.13
N ALA A 318 -13.74 10.45 15.80
CA ALA A 318 -14.71 9.63 15.05
C ALA A 318 -14.10 8.35 14.47
N SER A 319 -12.85 8.43 14.03
CA SER A 319 -12.11 7.34 13.39
C SER A 319 -10.63 7.64 13.49
N ASN A 320 -9.85 6.59 13.76
CA ASN A 320 -8.41 6.68 13.94
C ASN A 320 -7.73 5.44 13.33
N THR A 321 -6.97 5.67 12.27
CA THR A 321 -6.20 4.62 11.58
C THR A 321 -4.80 4.45 12.15
N VAL A 322 -4.37 5.33 13.06
CA VAL A 322 -3.02 5.38 13.64
C VAL A 322 -2.87 4.50 14.88
N SER A 323 -3.89 4.39 15.74
CA SER A 323 -3.80 3.54 16.93
C SER A 323 -3.49 2.07 16.61
N PRO A 324 -4.07 1.44 15.57
CA PRO A 324 -3.64 0.11 15.13
C PRO A 324 -2.16 0.05 14.67
N ILE A 325 -1.62 1.16 14.14
CA ILE A 325 -0.21 1.27 13.73
C ILE A 325 0.69 1.30 14.97
N GLU A 326 0.32 2.08 15.98
CA GLU A 326 1.03 2.17 17.27
C GLU A 326 1.02 0.81 17.99
N GLU A 327 -0.14 0.15 18.09
CA GLU A 327 -0.26 -1.22 18.62
C GLU A 327 0.60 -2.21 17.84
N ASN A 328 0.67 -2.08 16.51
CA ASN A 328 1.51 -2.93 15.68
C ASN A 328 3.00 -2.65 15.87
N TYR A 329 3.39 -1.38 16.08
CA TYR A 329 4.77 -0.99 16.38
C TYR A 329 5.22 -1.58 17.72
N ASP A 330 4.48 -1.29 18.79
CA ASP A 330 4.78 -1.77 20.14
C ASP A 330 4.78 -3.30 20.20
N GLY A 331 3.76 -3.93 19.59
CA GLY A 331 3.69 -5.38 19.49
C GLY A 331 4.86 -5.97 18.70
N SER A 332 5.37 -5.30 17.66
CA SER A 332 6.60 -5.75 16.96
C SER A 332 7.83 -5.67 17.83
N LEU A 333 7.96 -4.60 18.61
CA LEU A 333 9.11 -4.41 19.48
C LEU A 333 9.10 -5.45 20.61
N HIS A 334 7.92 -5.72 21.18
CA HIS A 334 7.74 -6.81 22.13
C HIS A 334 8.06 -8.19 21.52
N MET A 335 7.53 -8.52 20.35
CA MET A 335 7.86 -9.78 19.65
C MET A 335 9.36 -9.88 19.34
N LEU A 336 10.01 -8.79 18.94
CA LEU A 336 11.46 -8.74 18.71
C LEU A 336 12.22 -9.09 19.99
N MET A 337 11.81 -8.51 21.12
CA MET A 337 12.41 -8.77 22.43
C MET A 337 12.13 -10.19 22.93
N GLU A 338 10.90 -10.68 22.79
CA GLU A 338 10.52 -12.04 23.16
C GLU A 338 11.24 -13.07 22.31
N GLY A 339 11.30 -12.87 20.99
CA GLY A 339 12.06 -13.70 20.06
C GLY A 339 13.56 -13.71 20.40
N ALA A 340 14.13 -12.55 20.72
CA ALA A 340 15.50 -12.45 21.20
C ALA A 340 15.73 -13.19 22.51
N MET A 341 14.81 -13.06 23.48
CA MET A 341 14.90 -13.73 24.78
C MET A 341 14.77 -15.25 24.63
N LEU A 342 13.86 -15.73 23.78
CA LEU A 342 13.71 -17.16 23.46
C LEU A 342 14.94 -17.71 22.77
N ALA A 343 15.52 -16.98 21.81
CA ALA A 343 16.78 -17.36 21.16
C ALA A 343 17.91 -17.50 22.20
N ILE A 344 18.06 -16.52 23.10
CA ILE A 344 19.05 -16.56 24.20
C ILE A 344 18.78 -17.74 25.14
N ALA A 345 17.52 -18.03 25.47
CA ALA A 345 17.15 -19.15 26.33
C ALA A 345 17.51 -20.51 25.69
N VAL A 346 17.31 -20.66 24.38
CA VAL A 346 17.75 -21.86 23.63
C VAL A 346 19.27 -21.96 23.64
N VAL A 347 19.98 -20.86 23.40
CA VAL A 347 21.45 -20.84 23.45
C VAL A 347 21.97 -21.26 24.82
N TRP A 348 21.34 -20.76 25.88
CA TRP A 348 21.65 -21.15 27.26
C TRP A 348 21.43 -22.64 27.51
N TRP A 349 20.33 -23.20 27.01
CA TRP A 349 20.03 -24.63 27.13
C TRP A 349 21.11 -25.49 26.46
N PHE A 350 21.57 -25.13 25.27
CA PHE A 350 22.59 -25.90 24.55
C PHE A 350 24.00 -25.73 25.14
N LEU A 351 24.44 -24.50 25.44
CA LEU A 351 25.79 -24.24 25.94
C LEU A 351 25.97 -24.59 27.43
N ARG A 352 24.88 -24.56 28.23
CA ARG A 352 24.89 -24.84 29.68
C ARG A 352 25.92 -24.02 30.48
N ASN A 353 26.42 -22.93 29.91
CA ASN A 353 27.49 -22.08 30.44
C ASN A 353 27.07 -20.61 30.38
N GLY A 354 26.77 -20.02 31.53
CA GLY A 354 26.27 -18.63 31.60
C GLY A 354 27.22 -17.60 31.00
N ARG A 355 28.54 -17.84 30.98
CA ARG A 355 29.51 -16.91 30.38
C ARG A 355 29.47 -16.96 28.86
N ALA A 356 29.45 -18.17 28.29
CA ALA A 356 29.34 -18.37 26.84
C ALA A 356 28.01 -17.81 26.33
N THR A 357 26.92 -18.09 27.04
CA THR A 357 25.60 -17.49 26.76
C THR A 357 25.62 -15.97 26.81
N MET A 358 26.29 -15.34 27.78
CA MET A 358 26.38 -13.88 27.86
C MET A 358 27.12 -13.26 26.67
N VAL A 359 28.18 -13.92 26.16
CA VAL A 359 28.88 -13.47 24.96
C VAL A 359 27.99 -13.61 23.72
N SER A 360 27.30 -14.75 23.53
CA SER A 360 26.33 -14.92 22.44
C SER A 360 25.17 -13.92 22.53
N ALA A 361 24.65 -13.69 23.74
CA ALA A 361 23.53 -12.80 23.99
C ALA A 361 23.88 -11.33 23.72
N ALA A 362 25.13 -10.92 24.01
CA ALA A 362 25.61 -9.57 23.70
C ALA A 362 25.68 -9.30 22.19
N ALA A 363 25.80 -10.35 21.36
CA ALA A 363 25.89 -10.16 19.92
C ALA A 363 24.59 -9.59 19.32
N LEU A 364 23.44 -10.02 19.83
CA LEU A 364 22.13 -9.62 19.34
C LEU A 364 21.88 -8.09 19.42
N PRO A 365 21.98 -7.42 20.58
CA PRO A 365 21.78 -5.96 20.65
C PRO A 365 22.87 -5.20 19.89
N LEU A 366 24.11 -5.70 19.87
CA LEU A 366 25.23 -5.06 19.18
C LEU A 366 25.15 -5.16 17.65
N SER A 367 24.32 -6.07 17.12
CA SER A 367 24.00 -6.14 15.68
C SER A 367 22.74 -5.35 15.32
N ILE A 368 21.69 -5.39 16.15
CA ILE A 368 20.42 -4.73 15.85
C ILE A 368 20.54 -3.20 16.00
N ILE A 369 21.13 -2.71 17.09
CA ILE A 369 21.14 -1.27 17.37
C ILE A 369 21.83 -0.48 16.26
N PRO A 370 23.05 -0.82 15.80
CA PRO A 370 23.70 -0.11 14.70
C PRO A 370 22.90 -0.14 13.39
N THR A 371 22.09 -1.18 13.19
CA THR A 371 21.25 -1.31 11.99
C THR A 371 20.24 -0.18 11.88
N PHE A 372 19.67 0.30 13.00
CA PHE A 372 18.78 1.47 13.00
C PHE A 372 19.45 2.74 12.47
N GLY A 373 20.74 2.94 12.76
CA GLY A 373 21.49 4.09 12.25
C GLY A 373 21.67 4.05 10.73
N VAL A 374 21.91 2.86 10.16
CA VAL A 374 22.05 2.68 8.71
C VAL A 374 20.71 2.81 7.99
N ILE A 375 19.63 2.24 8.56
CA ILE A 375 18.27 2.40 8.04
C ILE A 375 17.88 3.88 8.00
N TRP A 376 18.22 4.64 9.05
CA TRP A 376 17.99 6.08 9.10
C TRP A 376 18.78 6.82 8.01
N LEU A 377 20.05 6.46 7.78
CA LEU A 377 20.87 7.06 6.71
C LEU A 377 20.34 6.73 5.31
N ALA A 378 19.71 5.56 5.14
CA ALA A 378 19.04 5.17 3.91
C ALA A 378 17.69 5.90 3.68
N GLY A 379 17.23 6.71 4.65
CA GLY A 379 15.97 7.46 4.57
C GLY A 379 14.73 6.58 4.76
N TYR A 380 14.85 5.44 5.42
CA TYR A 380 13.73 4.53 5.69
C TYR A 380 13.05 4.84 7.02
N SER A 381 11.85 4.30 7.21
CA SER A 381 11.05 4.41 8.43
C SER A 381 11.01 3.09 9.21
N LEU A 382 10.64 3.16 10.50
CA LEU A 382 10.21 1.99 11.26
C LEU A 382 8.78 1.69 10.86
N ASN A 383 8.62 0.64 10.06
CA ASN A 383 7.33 0.20 9.54
C ASN A 383 7.21 -1.32 9.66
N THR A 384 6.02 -1.85 9.32
CA THR A 384 5.74 -3.28 9.41
C THR A 384 6.81 -4.12 8.73
N VAL A 385 7.33 -3.68 7.57
CA VAL A 385 8.29 -4.43 6.75
C VAL A 385 9.71 -4.39 7.33
N THR A 386 10.19 -3.22 7.79
CA THR A 386 11.53 -3.08 8.39
C THR A 386 11.61 -3.75 9.76
N LEU A 387 10.57 -3.63 10.59
CA LEU A 387 10.46 -4.34 11.86
C LEU A 387 10.37 -5.86 11.66
N LEU A 388 9.65 -6.31 10.62
CA LEU A 388 9.63 -7.72 10.26
C LEU A 388 11.00 -8.23 9.85
N ALA A 389 11.72 -7.50 8.98
CA ALA A 389 13.08 -7.85 8.60
C ALA A 389 13.98 -8.04 9.83
N LEU A 390 13.91 -7.13 10.80
CA LEU A 390 14.68 -7.24 12.05
C LEU A 390 14.24 -8.45 12.89
N SER A 391 12.94 -8.60 13.13
CA SER A 391 12.38 -9.70 13.95
C SER A 391 12.69 -11.08 13.39
N LEU A 392 12.70 -11.18 12.06
CA LEU A 392 12.98 -12.39 11.33
C LEU A 392 14.45 -12.76 11.40
N VAL A 393 15.32 -11.77 11.20
CA VAL A 393 16.77 -11.97 11.16
C VAL A 393 17.33 -12.21 12.56
N VAL A 394 16.60 -11.89 13.66
CA VAL A 394 17.05 -12.17 15.05
C VAL A 394 17.65 -13.55 15.22
N GLY A 395 16.97 -14.60 14.73
CA GLY A 395 17.47 -15.97 14.85
C GLY A 395 18.78 -16.19 14.10
N VAL A 396 18.95 -15.51 12.97
CA VAL A 396 20.16 -15.53 12.14
C VAL A 396 21.29 -14.69 12.73
N LEU A 397 20.99 -13.58 13.43
CA LEU A 397 22.01 -12.69 14.01
C LEU A 397 22.85 -13.37 15.11
N VAL A 398 22.27 -14.30 15.86
CA VAL A 398 22.99 -14.99 16.93
C VAL A 398 23.77 -16.20 16.40
N ASP A 399 23.39 -16.70 15.22
CA ASP A 399 23.89 -17.95 14.66
C ASP A 399 25.43 -17.95 14.46
N ASP A 400 25.98 -16.89 13.86
CA ASP A 400 27.44 -16.79 13.64
C ASP A 400 28.21 -16.76 14.97
N ALA A 401 27.72 -16.00 15.95
CA ALA A 401 28.31 -15.92 17.27
C ALA A 401 28.21 -17.27 18.03
N ILE A 402 27.11 -18.01 17.86
CA ILE A 402 26.92 -19.35 18.42
C ILE A 402 27.95 -20.32 17.84
N VAL A 403 28.07 -20.38 16.51
CA VAL A 403 29.00 -21.29 15.82
C VAL A 403 30.44 -21.01 16.24
N GLU A 404 30.80 -19.73 16.37
CA GLU A 404 32.13 -19.32 16.82
C GLU A 404 32.39 -19.69 18.29
N ILE A 405 31.44 -19.42 19.19
CA ILE A 405 31.58 -19.75 20.61
C ILE A 405 31.63 -21.26 20.84
N GLU A 406 30.78 -22.05 20.19
CA GLU A 406 30.83 -23.52 20.27
C GLU A 406 32.19 -24.05 19.78
N ASN A 407 32.76 -23.44 18.73
CA ASN A 407 34.09 -23.83 18.28
C ASN A 407 35.21 -23.47 19.27
N ILE A 408 35.12 -22.30 19.90
CA ILE A 408 36.04 -21.86 20.95
C ILE A 408 35.92 -22.78 22.17
N GLU A 409 34.71 -23.15 22.59
CA GLU A 409 34.50 -24.10 23.69
C GLU A 409 35.08 -25.47 23.37
N ARG A 410 34.94 -25.96 22.12
CA ARG A 410 35.58 -27.21 21.68
C ARG A 410 37.10 -27.14 21.81
N HIS A 411 37.72 -26.01 21.47
CA HIS A 411 39.16 -25.79 21.63
C HIS A 411 39.60 -25.68 23.09
N LEU A 412 38.77 -25.04 23.94
CA LEU A 412 39.00 -24.96 25.38
C LEU A 412 39.00 -26.33 26.07
N ARG A 413 38.22 -27.29 25.54
CA ARG A 413 38.18 -28.68 26.04
C ARG A 413 39.40 -29.51 25.63
N MET A 414 40.24 -29.01 24.70
CA MET A 414 41.50 -29.65 24.28
C MET A 414 42.72 -29.15 25.10
N ASP A 415 42.50 -28.73 26.35
CA ASP A 415 43.53 -28.18 27.26
C ASP A 415 44.28 -26.93 26.73
N LYS A 416 43.62 -26.11 25.90
CA LYS A 416 44.18 -24.84 25.39
C LYS A 416 43.81 -23.66 26.30
N THR A 417 44.69 -22.67 26.41
CA THR A 417 44.38 -21.41 27.13
C THR A 417 43.29 -20.62 26.38
N PRO A 418 42.40 -19.85 27.06
CA PRO A 418 41.32 -19.12 26.39
C PRO A 418 41.75 -18.22 25.25
N LEU A 419 42.89 -17.52 25.41
CA LEU A 419 43.43 -16.65 24.37
C LEU A 419 43.91 -17.44 23.13
N ARG A 420 44.55 -18.59 23.34
CA ARG A 420 45.02 -19.46 22.24
C ARG A 420 43.86 -20.22 21.59
N ALA A 421 42.94 -20.72 22.39
CA ALA A 421 41.71 -21.37 21.94
C ALA A 421 40.88 -20.43 21.06
N ALA A 422 40.70 -19.17 21.47
CA ALA A 422 39.96 -18.18 20.70
C ALA A 422 40.63 -17.83 19.35
N MET A 423 41.96 -17.68 19.31
CA MET A 423 42.68 -17.42 18.06
C MET A 423 42.57 -18.61 17.08
N GLU A 424 42.92 -19.82 17.55
CA GLU A 424 42.91 -21.01 16.69
C GLU A 424 41.49 -21.36 16.21
N ALA A 425 40.48 -21.23 17.07
CA ALA A 425 39.09 -21.49 16.69
C ALA A 425 38.53 -20.44 15.71
N ALA A 426 38.92 -19.16 15.86
CA ALA A 426 38.52 -18.09 14.95
C ALA A 426 39.23 -18.20 13.58
N ASP A 427 40.47 -18.69 13.55
CA ASP A 427 41.20 -19.01 12.31
C ASP A 427 40.53 -20.18 11.57
N GLU A 428 40.15 -21.25 12.29
CA GLU A 428 39.59 -22.48 11.70
C GLU A 428 38.27 -22.24 10.94
N ILE A 429 37.31 -21.52 11.53
CA ILE A 429 35.99 -21.29 10.92
C ILE A 429 35.92 -19.88 10.30
N GLY A 430 37.06 -19.18 10.22
CA GLY A 430 37.29 -17.85 9.65
C GLY A 430 36.54 -17.57 8.35
N LEU A 431 36.94 -18.31 7.33
CA LEU A 431 36.46 -18.14 5.98
C LEU A 431 35.00 -18.60 5.84
N ALA A 432 34.64 -19.69 6.52
CA ALA A 432 33.30 -20.28 6.55
C ALA A 432 32.22 -19.26 6.93
N VAL A 433 32.34 -18.62 8.11
CA VAL A 433 31.30 -17.68 8.60
C VAL A 433 31.17 -16.47 7.68
N ILE A 434 32.29 -15.96 7.15
CA ILE A 434 32.28 -14.82 6.22
C ILE A 434 31.50 -15.23 4.97
N ALA A 435 31.82 -16.39 4.40
CA ALA A 435 31.16 -16.88 3.21
C ALA A 435 29.67 -17.17 3.46
N THR A 436 29.29 -17.82 4.57
CA THR A 436 27.88 -18.06 4.91
C THR A 436 27.11 -16.76 5.09
N THR A 437 27.72 -15.74 5.70
CA THR A 437 27.12 -14.40 5.81
C THR A 437 26.91 -13.79 4.42
N PHE A 438 27.94 -13.81 3.56
CA PHE A 438 27.82 -13.28 2.20
C PHE A 438 26.82 -14.08 1.35
N THR A 439 26.60 -15.37 1.62
CA THR A 439 25.51 -16.11 0.96
C THR A 439 24.13 -15.60 1.40
N LEU A 440 23.94 -15.25 2.68
CA LEU A 440 22.70 -14.62 3.14
C LEU A 440 22.50 -13.24 2.51
N VAL A 441 23.55 -12.42 2.43
CA VAL A 441 23.50 -11.12 1.73
C VAL A 441 23.21 -11.33 0.23
N ALA A 442 23.82 -12.33 -0.41
CA ALA A 442 23.58 -12.69 -1.81
C ALA A 442 22.14 -13.19 -2.07
N VAL A 443 21.43 -13.64 -1.04
CA VAL A 443 20.01 -13.98 -1.10
C VAL A 443 19.13 -12.74 -0.92
N PHE A 444 19.41 -11.90 0.07
CA PHE A 444 18.55 -10.76 0.40
C PHE A 444 18.75 -9.57 -0.54
N LEU A 445 19.99 -9.26 -0.91
CA LEU A 445 20.31 -8.04 -1.66
C LEU A 445 19.65 -8.01 -3.05
N PRO A 446 19.58 -9.11 -3.84
CA PRO A 446 18.86 -9.10 -5.12
C PRO A 446 17.37 -8.75 -4.98
N THR A 447 16.74 -9.09 -3.86
CA THR A 447 15.32 -8.78 -3.63
C THR A 447 15.08 -7.27 -3.56
N ALA A 448 16.10 -6.49 -3.18
CA ALA A 448 16.00 -5.04 -3.13
C ALA A 448 15.98 -4.37 -4.53
N PHE A 449 16.28 -5.14 -5.59
CA PHE A 449 16.24 -4.71 -6.98
C PHE A 449 15.04 -5.28 -7.74
N MET A 450 14.07 -5.87 -7.05
CA MET A 450 12.81 -6.30 -7.68
C MET A 450 12.08 -5.08 -8.29
N ALA A 451 11.52 -5.28 -9.48
CA ALA A 451 10.72 -4.28 -10.16
C ALA A 451 9.27 -4.28 -9.64
N GLY A 452 8.48 -3.31 -10.11
CA GLY A 452 7.07 -3.18 -9.76
C GLY A 452 6.80 -2.59 -8.37
N VAL A 453 5.53 -2.35 -8.08
CA VAL A 453 5.03 -1.92 -6.77
C VAL A 453 5.49 -2.85 -5.64
N PRO A 454 5.49 -4.20 -5.81
CA PRO A 454 5.98 -5.10 -4.78
C PRO A 454 7.47 -4.90 -4.49
N GLY A 455 8.28 -4.56 -5.50
CA GLY A 455 9.71 -4.30 -5.36
C GLY A 455 10.06 -3.16 -4.40
N LEU A 456 9.23 -2.12 -4.34
CA LEU A 456 9.40 -1.01 -3.39
C LEU A 456 9.32 -1.48 -1.92
N ILE A 457 8.44 -2.44 -1.64
CA ILE A 457 8.31 -3.07 -0.32
C ILE A 457 9.52 -3.98 -0.05
N PHE A 458 9.90 -4.83 -1.02
CA PHE A 458 11.07 -5.71 -0.89
C PHE A 458 12.40 -4.95 -0.75
N ARG A 459 12.51 -3.73 -1.27
CA ARG A 459 13.70 -2.89 -1.13
C ARG A 459 14.03 -2.59 0.32
N GLN A 460 13.06 -2.15 1.11
CA GLN A 460 13.31 -1.86 2.53
C GLN A 460 13.58 -3.15 3.32
N PHE A 461 12.89 -4.24 3.00
CA PHE A 461 13.15 -5.55 3.60
C PHE A 461 14.58 -6.03 3.33
N GLY A 462 14.97 -6.15 2.05
CA GLY A 462 16.22 -6.74 1.61
C GLY A 462 17.45 -5.96 2.08
N VAL A 463 17.39 -4.62 2.03
CA VAL A 463 18.47 -3.76 2.55
C VAL A 463 18.57 -3.88 4.08
N THR A 464 17.44 -3.80 4.80
CA THR A 464 17.44 -3.91 6.27
C THR A 464 18.00 -5.25 6.73
N ALA A 465 17.54 -6.35 6.14
CA ALA A 465 18.03 -7.69 6.45
C ALA A 465 19.52 -7.85 6.12
N SER A 466 19.97 -7.37 4.96
CA SER A 466 21.38 -7.45 4.55
C SER A 466 22.29 -6.68 5.50
N VAL A 467 21.90 -5.46 5.89
CA VAL A 467 22.67 -4.64 6.84
C VAL A 467 22.72 -5.32 8.21
N ALA A 468 21.61 -5.84 8.70
CA ALA A 468 21.56 -6.55 9.98
C ALA A 468 22.52 -7.74 9.99
N VAL A 469 22.52 -8.55 8.92
CA VAL A 469 23.42 -9.70 8.76
C VAL A 469 24.89 -9.28 8.66
N VAL A 470 25.20 -8.19 7.96
CA VAL A 470 26.58 -7.64 7.91
C VAL A 470 27.03 -7.15 9.29
N MET A 471 26.16 -6.49 10.04
CA MET A 471 26.46 -6.07 11.42
C MET A 471 26.66 -7.29 12.34
N SER A 472 25.91 -8.37 12.16
CA SER A 472 26.15 -9.66 12.83
C SER A 472 27.54 -10.22 12.53
N LEU A 473 27.96 -10.25 11.26
CA LEU A 473 29.29 -10.71 10.89
C LEU A 473 30.40 -9.87 11.52
N LEU A 474 30.23 -8.54 11.56
CA LEU A 474 31.20 -7.66 12.22
C LEU A 474 31.31 -7.99 13.71
N VAL A 475 30.18 -8.24 14.39
CA VAL A 475 30.15 -8.63 15.81
C VAL A 475 30.77 -10.01 16.03
N ALA A 476 30.43 -10.99 15.21
CA ALA A 476 31.04 -12.32 15.25
C ALA A 476 32.56 -12.17 15.12
N ARG A 477 33.06 -11.54 14.06
CA ARG A 477 34.51 -11.50 13.78
C ARG A 477 35.35 -10.63 14.70
N LEU A 478 34.84 -9.46 15.10
CA LEU A 478 35.63 -8.52 15.89
C LEU A 478 35.42 -8.71 17.38
N LEU A 479 34.16 -8.85 17.82
CA LEU A 479 33.83 -8.75 19.22
C LEU A 479 33.74 -10.11 19.92
N THR A 480 33.17 -11.12 19.24
CA THR A 480 32.86 -12.42 19.86
C THR A 480 34.13 -13.19 20.30
N PRO A 481 35.17 -13.39 19.46
CA PRO A 481 36.43 -13.99 19.87
C PRO A 481 37.17 -13.19 20.94
N MET A 482 37.10 -11.85 20.86
CA MET A 482 37.73 -10.98 21.85
C MET A 482 37.08 -11.16 23.21
N MET A 483 35.75 -11.05 23.29
CA MET A 483 35.00 -11.30 24.52
C MET A 483 35.23 -12.73 25.04
N ALA A 484 35.23 -13.73 24.15
CA ALA A 484 35.49 -15.11 24.51
C ALA A 484 36.89 -15.30 25.14
N ALA A 485 37.93 -14.68 24.56
CA ALA A 485 39.30 -14.78 25.06
C ALA A 485 39.49 -14.21 26.48
N TYR A 486 38.76 -13.15 26.84
CA TYR A 486 38.87 -12.48 28.14
C TYR A 486 37.84 -12.95 29.19
N LEU A 487 36.65 -13.42 28.78
CA LEU A 487 35.57 -13.78 29.69
C LEU A 487 35.43 -15.29 29.96
N LEU A 488 35.79 -16.16 29.01
CA LEU A 488 35.67 -17.62 29.17
C LEU A 488 36.75 -18.17 30.10
N LYS A 489 36.41 -19.26 30.79
CA LYS A 489 37.34 -20.05 31.61
C LYS A 489 37.54 -21.42 30.97
N ALA A 490 38.73 -21.99 31.15
CA ALA A 490 38.98 -23.37 30.77
C ALA A 490 38.12 -24.30 31.63
N VAL A 491 37.33 -25.15 30.97
CA VAL A 491 36.56 -26.22 31.60
C VAL A 491 36.91 -27.51 30.90
N VAL A 492 37.54 -28.44 31.62
CA VAL A 492 37.85 -29.78 31.11
C VAL A 492 36.62 -30.64 31.34
N HIS A 493 35.89 -30.92 30.26
CA HIS A 493 34.76 -31.85 30.28
C HIS A 493 34.86 -32.78 29.08
N VAL A 494 35.01 -34.08 29.35
CA VAL A 494 34.95 -35.15 28.33
C VAL A 494 33.48 -35.51 28.16
N GLU A 495 32.86 -35.07 27.07
CA GLU A 495 31.50 -35.51 26.74
C GLU A 495 31.52 -36.94 26.18
N ARG A 496 30.60 -37.76 26.66
CA ARG A 496 30.20 -39.02 26.00
C ARG A 496 29.03 -38.71 25.08
N ASP A 497 28.99 -39.38 23.92
CA ASP A 497 27.88 -39.24 22.98
C ASP A 497 26.55 -39.62 23.65
N GLY A 498 25.58 -38.72 23.57
CA GLY A 498 24.22 -38.98 24.05
C GLY A 498 23.51 -40.03 23.17
N PRO A 499 22.49 -40.73 23.70
CA PRO A 499 21.77 -41.77 22.97
C PRO A 499 21.08 -41.27 21.69
N LEU A 500 20.79 -39.97 21.61
CA LEU A 500 20.19 -39.32 20.44
C LEU A 500 21.21 -39.18 19.28
N MET A 501 22.47 -38.85 19.60
CA MET A 501 23.56 -38.78 18.61
C MET A 501 23.87 -40.17 18.04
N THR A 502 23.94 -41.20 18.90
CA THR A 502 24.18 -42.59 18.45
C THR A 502 23.04 -43.16 17.60
N ARG A 503 21.80 -42.69 17.79
CA ARG A 503 20.66 -43.05 16.93
C ARG A 503 20.70 -42.33 15.59
N TYR A 504 20.99 -41.02 15.61
CA TYR A 504 21.17 -40.24 14.40
C TYR A 504 22.29 -40.79 13.51
N LEU A 505 23.46 -41.08 14.07
CA LEU A 505 24.57 -41.67 13.31
C LEU A 505 24.21 -43.02 12.68
N ARG A 506 23.38 -43.84 13.36
CA ARG A 506 22.84 -45.07 12.76
C ARG A 506 21.91 -44.80 11.58
N TRP A 507 21.13 -43.73 11.62
CA TRP A 507 20.29 -43.34 10.49
C TRP A 507 21.13 -42.84 9.32
N VAL A 508 22.15 -42.02 9.57
CA VAL A 508 23.11 -41.57 8.56
C VAL A 508 23.81 -42.76 7.92
N ASP A 509 24.32 -43.69 8.74
CA ASP A 509 24.99 -44.90 8.26
C ASP A 509 24.07 -45.78 7.40
N PHE A 510 22.82 -45.97 7.82
CA PHE A 510 21.81 -46.68 7.02
C PHE A 510 21.53 -45.99 5.68
N CYS A 511 21.39 -44.66 5.70
CA CYS A 511 21.17 -43.83 4.52
C CYS A 511 22.35 -43.89 3.54
N LEU A 512 23.60 -43.88 4.03
CA LEU A 512 24.81 -44.01 3.22
C LEU A 512 24.93 -45.41 2.57
N HIS A 513 24.60 -46.47 3.30
CA HIS A 513 24.60 -47.85 2.77
C HIS A 513 23.45 -48.11 1.77
N LYS A 514 22.30 -47.42 1.91
CA LYS A 514 21.12 -47.55 1.03
C LYS A 514 20.88 -46.31 0.18
N ARG A 515 21.96 -45.70 -0.35
CA ARG A 515 21.95 -44.44 -1.12
C ARG A 515 20.83 -44.30 -2.16
N GLY A 516 20.53 -45.35 -2.94
CA GLY A 516 19.48 -45.31 -3.96
C GLY A 516 18.05 -45.19 -3.41
N ARG A 517 17.74 -45.83 -2.27
CA ARG A 517 16.41 -45.76 -1.65
C ARG A 517 16.19 -44.39 -1.01
N THR A 518 17.22 -43.82 -0.40
CA THR A 518 17.14 -42.48 0.18
C THR A 518 17.00 -41.40 -0.89
N MET A 519 17.70 -41.53 -2.02
CA MET A 519 17.52 -40.62 -3.17
C MET A 519 16.12 -40.75 -3.78
N MET A 520 15.57 -41.97 -3.87
CA MET A 520 14.19 -42.18 -4.32
C MET A 520 13.16 -41.55 -3.37
N ALA A 521 13.36 -41.68 -2.06
CA ALA A 521 12.50 -41.04 -1.06
C ALA A 521 12.60 -39.50 -1.13
N ALA A 522 13.80 -38.95 -1.30
CA ALA A 522 14.01 -37.51 -1.49
C ALA A 522 13.36 -37.01 -2.80
N GLY A 523 13.47 -37.78 -3.88
CA GLY A 523 12.80 -37.52 -5.16
C GLY A 523 11.27 -37.61 -5.05
N ALA A 524 10.74 -38.58 -4.32
CA ALA A 524 9.29 -38.68 -4.06
C ALA A 524 8.80 -37.49 -3.23
N PHE A 525 9.54 -37.08 -2.20
CA PHE A 525 9.25 -35.88 -1.43
C PHE A 525 9.26 -34.62 -2.31
N LEU A 526 10.25 -34.48 -3.21
CA LEU A 526 10.31 -33.40 -4.18
C LEU A 526 9.08 -33.39 -5.10
N LEU A 527 8.71 -34.55 -5.66
CA LEU A 527 7.53 -34.66 -6.53
C LEU A 527 6.24 -34.29 -5.81
N VAL A 528 6.07 -34.74 -4.57
CA VAL A 528 4.94 -34.35 -3.71
C VAL A 528 4.97 -32.84 -3.43
N SER A 529 6.15 -32.27 -3.19
CA SER A 529 6.32 -30.84 -2.96
C SER A 529 5.94 -30.00 -4.17
N ILE A 530 6.34 -30.44 -5.38
CA ILE A 530 5.95 -29.79 -6.65
C ILE A 530 4.45 -29.92 -6.87
N ALA A 531 3.87 -31.09 -6.60
CA ALA A 531 2.43 -31.30 -6.70
C ALA A 531 1.63 -30.44 -5.71
N MET A 532 2.19 -30.10 -4.54
CA MET A 532 1.52 -29.18 -3.60
C MET A 532 1.35 -27.78 -4.16
N ILE A 533 2.27 -27.29 -5.00
CA ILE A 533 2.21 -25.94 -5.60
C ILE A 533 0.89 -25.73 -6.35
N THR A 534 0.36 -26.75 -7.03
CA THR A 534 -0.87 -26.64 -7.84
C THR A 534 -2.15 -26.55 -7.00
N VAL A 535 -2.10 -26.97 -5.73
CA VAL A 535 -3.24 -26.97 -4.80
C VAL A 535 -3.23 -25.75 -3.89
N MET A 536 -2.15 -24.97 -3.90
CA MET A 536 -2.01 -23.82 -3.01
C MET A 536 -2.86 -22.64 -3.44
N LYS A 537 -3.51 -22.04 -2.44
CA LYS A 537 -4.23 -20.77 -2.60
C LYS A 537 -3.23 -19.63 -2.74
N THR A 538 -3.39 -18.77 -3.75
CA THR A 538 -2.50 -17.63 -4.01
C THR A 538 -3.20 -16.29 -3.81
N GLY A 539 -2.44 -15.27 -3.39
CA GLY A 539 -2.92 -13.90 -3.25
C GLY A 539 -1.78 -12.90 -3.22
N PHE A 540 -2.08 -11.61 -3.41
CA PHE A 540 -1.06 -10.57 -3.29
C PHE A 540 -0.71 -10.32 -1.82
N LEU A 541 -1.69 -9.84 -1.05
CA LEU A 541 -1.61 -9.62 0.39
C LEU A 541 -2.72 -10.40 1.12
N PRO A 542 -2.48 -10.83 2.36
CA PRO A 542 -3.52 -11.44 3.18
C PRO A 542 -4.51 -10.39 3.70
N GLN A 543 -5.77 -10.79 3.89
CA GLN A 543 -6.77 -9.96 4.54
C GLN A 543 -6.32 -9.61 5.97
N GLN A 544 -6.39 -8.33 6.34
CA GLN A 544 -5.95 -7.83 7.64
C GLN A 544 -7.11 -7.61 8.60
N ASP A 545 -6.82 -7.63 9.90
CA ASP A 545 -7.78 -7.31 10.94
C ASP A 545 -7.36 -6.04 11.68
N LYS A 546 -7.93 -4.90 11.23
CA LYS A 546 -7.58 -3.56 11.71
C LYS A 546 -8.49 -3.04 12.82
N SER A 547 -9.41 -3.87 13.33
CA SER A 547 -10.48 -3.45 14.25
C SER A 547 -11.32 -2.28 13.72
N GLN A 548 -11.36 -2.11 12.40
CA GLN A 548 -12.14 -1.10 11.70
C GLN A 548 -12.54 -1.66 10.34
N THR A 549 -13.79 -1.43 9.94
CA THR A 549 -14.31 -1.82 8.62
C THR A 549 -15.04 -0.67 7.95
N GLN A 550 -15.14 -0.69 6.62
CA GLN A 550 -15.81 0.35 5.83
C GLN A 550 -16.95 -0.25 5.03
N VAL A 551 -18.12 0.39 5.08
CA VAL A 551 -19.30 0.00 4.31
C VAL A 551 -19.65 1.13 3.34
N LYS A 552 -19.70 0.81 2.04
CA LYS A 552 -20.23 1.71 1.02
C LYS A 552 -21.67 1.36 0.72
N LEU A 553 -22.54 2.36 0.77
CA LEU A 553 -23.94 2.28 0.36
C LEU A 553 -24.12 3.08 -0.93
N GLU A 554 -24.68 2.45 -1.95
CA GLU A 554 -24.89 3.08 -3.26
C GLU A 554 -26.35 2.88 -3.70
N LEU A 555 -27.08 3.99 -3.79
CA LEU A 555 -28.48 4.01 -4.20
C LEU A 555 -28.61 4.03 -5.73
N ALA A 556 -29.83 3.81 -6.21
CA ALA A 556 -30.17 3.95 -7.62
C ALA A 556 -29.88 5.37 -8.16
N PRO A 557 -29.54 5.51 -9.46
CA PRO A 557 -29.32 6.82 -10.07
C PRO A 557 -30.56 7.70 -9.97
N GLY A 558 -30.36 9.00 -9.72
CA GLY A 558 -31.44 9.95 -9.49
C GLY A 558 -31.95 9.98 -8.05
N ALA A 559 -31.41 9.16 -7.14
CA ALA A 559 -31.69 9.26 -5.71
C ALA A 559 -31.24 10.62 -5.17
N THR A 560 -32.08 11.21 -4.33
CA THR A 560 -31.80 12.49 -3.66
C THR A 560 -30.92 12.28 -2.44
N LEU A 561 -30.20 13.33 -2.02
CA LEU A 561 -29.37 13.29 -0.82
C LEU A 561 -30.17 12.91 0.45
N GLU A 562 -31.44 13.34 0.54
CA GLU A 562 -32.34 12.97 1.65
C GLU A 562 -32.71 11.48 1.65
N GLN A 563 -32.90 10.87 0.48
CA GLN A 563 -33.13 9.43 0.38
C GLN A 563 -31.90 8.66 0.85
N SER A 564 -30.70 9.04 0.40
CA SER A 564 -29.44 8.46 0.85
C SER A 564 -29.26 8.60 2.36
N ARG A 565 -29.57 9.78 2.91
CA ARG A 565 -29.56 10.02 4.36
C ARG A 565 -30.49 9.07 5.11
N SER A 566 -31.73 8.91 4.65
CA SER A 566 -32.69 8.02 5.31
C SER A 566 -32.22 6.57 5.33
N MET A 567 -31.62 6.09 4.23
CA MET A 567 -31.05 4.74 4.14
C MET A 567 -29.83 4.56 5.02
N VAL A 568 -28.96 5.58 5.12
CA VAL A 568 -27.79 5.56 6.00
C VAL A 568 -28.21 5.49 7.46
N LEU A 569 -29.20 6.28 7.88
CA LEU A 569 -29.69 6.24 9.27
C LEU A 569 -30.31 4.87 9.62
N GLN A 570 -31.01 4.25 8.66
CA GLN A 570 -31.50 2.87 8.81
C GLN A 570 -30.33 1.87 8.92
N ALA A 571 -29.33 1.96 8.04
CA ALA A 571 -28.13 1.12 8.08
C ALA A 571 -27.38 1.24 9.41
N VAL A 572 -27.17 2.47 9.90
CA VAL A 572 -26.53 2.75 11.20
C VAL A 572 -27.31 2.10 12.34
N SER A 573 -28.64 2.17 12.32
CA SER A 573 -29.48 1.53 13.35
C SER A 573 -29.37 0.00 13.36
N LEU A 574 -29.17 -0.63 12.21
CA LEU A 574 -28.98 -2.08 12.08
C LEU A 574 -27.58 -2.52 12.52
N ILE A 575 -26.55 -1.77 12.13
CA ILE A 575 -25.15 -2.05 12.45
C ILE A 575 -24.91 -1.90 13.96
N ARG A 576 -25.47 -0.86 14.59
CA ARG A 576 -25.29 -0.60 16.03
C ARG A 576 -25.90 -1.66 16.96
N GLN A 577 -26.73 -2.55 16.45
CA GLN A 577 -27.25 -3.67 17.24
C GLN A 577 -26.18 -4.75 17.47
N LEU A 578 -25.08 -4.72 16.73
CA LEU A 578 -23.98 -5.68 16.90
C LEU A 578 -23.13 -5.29 18.12
N PRO A 579 -22.90 -6.21 19.07
CA PRO A 579 -22.13 -5.91 20.28
C PRO A 579 -20.66 -5.59 20.00
N GLU A 580 -20.13 -6.02 18.85
CA GLU A 580 -18.74 -5.77 18.44
C GLU A 580 -18.52 -4.35 17.89
N VAL A 581 -19.57 -3.55 17.64
CA VAL A 581 -19.45 -2.20 17.06
C VAL A 581 -19.37 -1.14 18.16
N LYS A 582 -18.28 -0.36 18.19
CA LYS A 582 -18.08 0.74 19.15
C LYS A 582 -18.75 2.04 18.69
N SER A 583 -18.51 2.45 17.45
CA SER A 583 -19.03 3.67 16.86
C SER A 583 -19.22 3.51 15.35
N VAL A 584 -20.11 4.32 14.78
CA VAL A 584 -20.33 4.38 13.33
C VAL A 584 -20.26 5.82 12.86
N PHE A 585 -19.18 6.18 12.19
CA PHE A 585 -19.08 7.43 11.46
C PHE A 585 -19.66 7.25 10.07
N SER A 586 -20.53 8.15 9.62
CA SER A 586 -21.18 8.07 8.31
C SER A 586 -21.05 9.38 7.56
N SER A 587 -20.59 9.30 6.31
CA SER A 587 -20.55 10.40 5.37
C SER A 587 -21.50 10.11 4.21
N VAL A 588 -22.52 10.94 4.02
CA VAL A 588 -23.53 10.83 2.97
C VAL A 588 -23.22 11.87 1.89
N GLY A 589 -23.31 11.51 0.61
CA GLY A 589 -23.08 12.44 -0.48
C GLY A 589 -21.61 12.59 -0.88
N LYS A 590 -20.69 11.92 -0.18
CA LYS A 590 -19.29 11.72 -0.61
C LYS A 590 -19.09 10.25 -0.93
N SER A 591 -18.50 9.98 -2.10
CA SER A 591 -18.00 8.67 -2.48
C SER A 591 -16.48 8.66 -2.31
N ASN A 592 -15.98 7.75 -1.48
CA ASN A 592 -14.56 7.41 -1.45
C ASN A 592 -14.39 6.11 -2.24
N ASP A 593 -14.01 6.23 -3.51
CA ASP A 593 -13.72 5.05 -4.32
C ASP A 593 -12.23 4.71 -4.22
N ASN A 594 -11.93 3.79 -3.30
CA ASN A 594 -10.62 3.18 -3.14
C ASN A 594 -10.48 1.98 -4.10
N ASN A 595 -10.79 2.16 -5.38
CA ASN A 595 -10.75 1.05 -6.33
C ASN A 595 -9.34 0.51 -6.52
N ASP A 596 -8.30 1.33 -6.40
CA ASP A 596 -6.92 0.85 -6.44
C ASP A 596 -6.16 1.29 -5.18
N PRO A 597 -5.67 0.36 -4.34
CA PRO A 597 -4.91 0.70 -3.13
C PRO A 597 -3.60 1.44 -3.43
N VAL A 598 -3.14 1.42 -4.69
CA VAL A 598 -1.91 2.07 -5.17
C VAL A 598 -2.18 3.49 -5.68
N VAL A 599 -3.38 3.78 -6.20
CA VAL A 599 -3.72 5.08 -6.82
C VAL A 599 -4.30 6.09 -5.81
N GLY A 600 -4.31 5.78 -4.51
CA GLY A 600 -4.77 6.71 -3.48
C GLY A 600 -6.29 6.96 -3.53
N ALA A 601 -6.83 7.52 -2.45
CA ALA A 601 -8.26 7.76 -2.34
C ALA A 601 -8.67 9.00 -3.15
N SER A 602 -9.52 8.83 -4.17
CA SER A 602 -10.22 9.96 -4.79
C SER A 602 -11.56 10.15 -4.09
N THR A 603 -11.81 11.36 -3.58
CA THR A 603 -13.10 11.75 -2.99
C THR A 603 -13.89 12.51 -4.04
N THR A 604 -15.08 12.00 -4.38
CA THR A 604 -16.01 12.70 -5.27
C THR A 604 -17.32 12.94 -4.54
N THR A 605 -17.97 14.06 -4.84
CA THR A 605 -19.31 14.33 -4.34
C THR A 605 -20.30 13.57 -5.21
N ASP A 606 -21.03 12.62 -4.61
CA ASP A 606 -22.08 11.86 -5.29
C ASP A 606 -23.23 11.64 -4.29
N ALA A 607 -24.37 12.29 -4.55
CA ALA A 607 -25.54 12.27 -3.67
C ALA A 607 -26.10 10.86 -3.41
N ARG A 608 -25.87 9.89 -4.31
CA ARG A 608 -26.36 8.51 -4.16
C ARG A 608 -25.40 7.60 -3.38
N SER A 609 -24.16 8.06 -3.18
CA SER A 609 -23.09 7.28 -2.55
C SER A 609 -22.92 7.73 -1.10
N SER A 610 -22.64 6.78 -0.21
CA SER A 610 -22.37 7.05 1.19
C SER A 610 -21.35 6.06 1.73
N THR A 611 -20.45 6.53 2.58
CA THR A 611 -19.41 5.72 3.21
C THR A 611 -19.62 5.73 4.72
N LEU A 612 -19.68 4.54 5.31
CA LEU A 612 -19.74 4.33 6.76
C LEU A 612 -18.41 3.73 7.20
N ILE A 613 -17.75 4.36 8.16
CA ILE A 613 -16.57 3.85 8.84
C ILE A 613 -17.05 3.33 10.19
N ILE A 614 -16.79 2.05 10.45
CA ILE A 614 -17.29 1.32 11.61
C ILE A 614 -16.08 0.91 12.45
N ASP A 615 -15.96 1.48 13.64
CA ASP A 615 -14.94 1.09 14.59
C ASP A 615 -15.44 -0.13 15.37
N LEU A 616 -14.62 -1.17 15.37
CA LEU A 616 -14.92 -2.43 16.04
C LEU A 616 -14.23 -2.47 17.42
N ALA A 617 -14.75 -3.33 18.29
CA ALA A 617 -14.07 -3.68 19.52
C ALA A 617 -12.65 -4.19 19.24
N SER A 618 -11.73 -3.90 20.15
CA SER A 618 -10.32 -4.27 20.01
C SER A 618 -10.21 -5.79 19.93
N ARG A 619 -9.16 -6.29 19.26
CA ARG A 619 -9.00 -7.72 18.96
C ARG A 619 -9.06 -8.64 20.19
N GLY A 620 -8.56 -8.18 21.33
CA GLY A 620 -8.61 -8.92 22.60
C GLY A 620 -9.99 -8.98 23.27
N ASP A 621 -10.85 -8.00 23.00
CA ASP A 621 -12.19 -7.89 23.62
C ASP A 621 -13.25 -8.66 22.84
N ARG A 622 -12.95 -9.08 21.60
CA ARG A 622 -13.89 -9.79 20.73
C ARG A 622 -13.51 -11.27 20.56
N HIS A 623 -14.52 -12.13 20.62
CA HIS A 623 -14.34 -13.58 20.40
C HIS A 623 -14.31 -13.98 18.92
N ARG A 624 -14.75 -13.09 18.01
CA ARG A 624 -14.88 -13.35 16.57
C ARG A 624 -13.91 -12.52 15.75
N LYS A 625 -13.39 -13.10 14.66
CA LYS A 625 -12.55 -12.41 13.66
C LYS A 625 -13.33 -11.34 12.90
N GLN A 626 -12.63 -10.32 12.39
CA GLN A 626 -13.27 -9.18 11.71
C GLN A 626 -14.10 -9.64 10.51
N ALA A 627 -13.58 -10.57 9.70
CA ALA A 627 -14.31 -11.14 8.56
C ALA A 627 -15.68 -11.74 8.93
N ALA A 628 -15.81 -12.35 10.11
CA ALA A 628 -17.08 -12.92 10.56
C ALA A 628 -18.08 -11.84 11.01
N VAL A 629 -17.58 -10.71 11.54
CA VAL A 629 -18.41 -9.54 11.87
C VAL A 629 -18.86 -8.85 10.57
N GLU A 630 -17.99 -8.76 9.58
CA GLU A 630 -18.29 -8.21 8.26
C GLU A 630 -19.37 -9.02 7.52
N GLU A 631 -19.34 -10.35 7.64
CA GLU A 631 -20.39 -11.22 7.12
C GLU A 631 -21.75 -10.95 7.79
N ASP A 632 -21.77 -10.72 9.10
CA ASP A 632 -23.01 -10.38 9.82
C ASP A 632 -23.53 -8.98 9.46
N ILE A 633 -22.63 -8.00 9.32
CA ILE A 633 -22.96 -6.67 8.81
C ILE A 633 -23.60 -6.81 7.42
N ARG A 634 -23.00 -7.60 6.53
CA ARG A 634 -23.53 -7.87 5.20
C ARG A 634 -24.92 -8.51 5.27
N ASN A 635 -25.11 -9.51 6.12
CA ASN A 635 -26.39 -10.20 6.27
C ASN A 635 -27.47 -9.27 6.81
N LYS A 636 -27.18 -8.42 7.80
CA LYS A 636 -28.13 -7.42 8.32
C LYS A 636 -28.47 -6.34 7.30
N LEU A 637 -27.50 -5.92 6.48
CA LEU A 637 -27.71 -4.87 5.48
C LEU A 637 -28.38 -5.37 4.19
N ARG A 638 -28.50 -6.69 3.98
CA ARG A 638 -29.28 -7.27 2.86
C ARG A 638 -30.76 -6.89 2.91
N ASP A 639 -31.27 -6.58 4.08
CA ASP A 639 -32.67 -6.17 4.27
C ASP A 639 -32.95 -4.74 3.79
N LEU A 640 -31.92 -3.96 3.42
CA LEU A 640 -32.10 -2.60 2.89
C LEU A 640 -32.62 -2.63 1.44
N PRO A 641 -33.86 -2.15 1.18
CA PRO A 641 -34.44 -2.21 -0.14
C PRO A 641 -33.77 -1.19 -1.09
N GLY A 642 -33.37 -1.65 -2.27
CA GLY A 642 -32.89 -0.76 -3.34
C GLY A 642 -31.50 -0.15 -3.13
N VAL A 643 -30.71 -0.65 -2.17
CA VAL A 643 -29.35 -0.19 -1.89
C VAL A 643 -28.34 -1.27 -2.28
N ARG A 644 -27.29 -0.89 -3.02
CA ARG A 644 -26.11 -1.75 -3.21
C ARG A 644 -25.19 -1.54 -2.02
N VAL A 645 -24.93 -2.62 -1.30
CA VAL A 645 -24.06 -2.62 -0.12
C VAL A 645 -22.74 -3.30 -0.49
N SER A 646 -21.64 -2.60 -0.26
CA SER A 646 -20.29 -3.16 -0.31
C SER A 646 -19.68 -3.08 1.08
N VAL A 647 -19.25 -4.21 1.63
CA VAL A 647 -18.64 -4.29 2.97
C VAL A 647 -17.16 -4.59 2.80
N ASN A 648 -16.35 -3.84 3.53
CA ASN A 648 -14.90 -3.85 3.47
C ASN A 648 -14.37 -3.33 2.12
N ASN A 649 -14.79 -2.11 1.76
CA ASN A 649 -14.60 -1.49 0.44
C ASN A 649 -13.20 -0.85 0.22
N GLY A 650 -12.11 -1.37 0.81
CA GLY A 650 -10.82 -0.68 0.71
C GLY A 650 -9.56 -1.37 1.20
N GLY A 651 -9.59 -2.63 1.67
CA GLY A 651 -8.40 -3.34 2.13
C GLY A 651 -7.74 -4.19 1.04
N ASN A 652 -6.44 -4.42 1.22
CA ASN A 652 -5.65 -5.28 0.34
C ASN A 652 -6.05 -6.75 0.53
N GLY A 653 -6.15 -7.52 -0.55
CA GLY A 653 -6.44 -8.96 -0.51
C GLY A 653 -7.91 -9.32 -0.30
N GLU A 654 -8.83 -8.36 -0.50
CA GLU A 654 -10.25 -8.51 -0.13
C GLU A 654 -11.21 -8.47 -1.33
N LYS A 655 -10.77 -7.95 -2.47
CA LYS A 655 -11.58 -7.86 -3.69
C LYS A 655 -10.81 -8.30 -4.93
N LEU A 656 -11.52 -8.90 -5.88
CA LEU A 656 -11.06 -9.16 -7.24
C LEU A 656 -11.68 -8.10 -8.16
N GLN A 657 -10.84 -7.46 -8.98
CA GLN A 657 -11.29 -6.52 -10.00
C GLN A 657 -11.03 -7.07 -11.39
N LEU A 658 -12.06 -7.07 -12.22
CA LEU A 658 -12.02 -7.49 -13.61
C LEU A 658 -12.47 -6.31 -14.47
N THR A 659 -11.54 -5.72 -15.21
CA THR A 659 -11.81 -4.56 -16.05
C THR A 659 -11.96 -5.00 -17.50
N LEU A 660 -13.14 -4.76 -18.08
CA LEU A 660 -13.38 -4.92 -19.51
C LEU A 660 -13.21 -3.55 -20.18
N SER A 661 -12.47 -3.49 -21.28
CA SER A 661 -12.26 -2.28 -22.06
C SER A 661 -12.74 -2.49 -23.50
N GLY A 662 -13.38 -1.49 -24.09
CA GLY A 662 -13.85 -1.56 -25.47
C GLY A 662 -14.29 -0.22 -26.04
N SER A 663 -14.23 -0.12 -27.37
CA SER A 663 -14.67 1.08 -28.10
C SER A 663 -16.18 1.12 -28.34
N ASP A 664 -16.82 -0.04 -28.48
CA ASP A 664 -18.28 -0.15 -28.59
C ASP A 664 -18.93 -0.30 -27.20
N ALA A 665 -19.68 0.72 -26.80
CA ALA A 665 -20.36 0.76 -25.51
C ALA A 665 -21.44 -0.32 -25.38
N ALA A 666 -22.14 -0.67 -26.47
CA ALA A 666 -23.22 -1.64 -26.43
C ALA A 666 -22.68 -3.06 -26.21
N SER A 667 -21.68 -3.46 -27.00
CA SER A 667 -21.00 -4.75 -26.81
C SER A 667 -20.31 -4.86 -25.45
N LEU A 668 -19.69 -3.77 -24.98
CA LEU A 668 -19.06 -3.72 -23.66
C LEU A 668 -20.07 -3.93 -22.52
N GLN A 669 -21.22 -3.25 -22.58
CA GLN A 669 -22.27 -3.39 -21.57
C GLN A 669 -22.91 -4.79 -21.59
N ALA A 670 -23.14 -5.36 -22.78
CA ALA A 670 -23.64 -6.72 -22.91
C ALA A 670 -22.67 -7.76 -22.35
N ALA A 671 -21.36 -7.63 -22.64
CA ALA A 671 -20.33 -8.50 -22.11
C ALA A 671 -20.20 -8.38 -20.58
N ALA A 672 -20.23 -7.15 -20.05
CA ALA A 672 -20.15 -6.90 -18.61
C ALA A 672 -21.38 -7.47 -17.87
N ALA A 673 -22.59 -7.31 -18.39
CA ALA A 673 -23.81 -7.85 -17.78
C ALA A 673 -23.83 -9.39 -17.79
N ALA A 674 -23.37 -10.00 -18.88
CA ALA A 674 -23.22 -11.46 -18.97
C ALA A 674 -22.19 -11.98 -17.96
N LEU A 675 -21.05 -11.30 -17.85
CA LEU A 675 -20.00 -11.65 -16.90
C LEU A 675 -20.47 -11.44 -15.44
N GLU A 676 -21.14 -10.34 -15.12
CA GLU A 676 -21.69 -10.07 -13.79
C GLU A 676 -22.66 -11.19 -13.35
N THR A 677 -23.56 -11.61 -14.24
CA THR A 677 -24.52 -12.69 -13.96
C THR A 677 -23.81 -14.01 -13.66
N GLN A 678 -22.75 -14.33 -14.43
CA GLN A 678 -21.97 -15.54 -14.23
C GLN A 678 -21.11 -15.48 -12.97
N LEU A 679 -20.52 -14.33 -12.65
CA LEU A 679 -19.74 -14.13 -11.42
C LEU A 679 -20.59 -14.37 -10.18
N ARG A 680 -21.87 -13.95 -10.18
CA ARG A 680 -22.81 -14.21 -9.07
C ARG A 680 -23.12 -15.70 -8.84
N THR A 681 -22.79 -16.59 -9.78
CA THR A 681 -22.95 -18.04 -9.61
C THR A 681 -21.83 -18.69 -8.80
N LEU A 682 -20.71 -17.97 -8.60
CA LEU A 682 -19.60 -18.45 -7.80
C LEU A 682 -20.02 -18.62 -6.34
N LYS A 683 -19.58 -19.71 -5.71
CA LYS A 683 -19.91 -20.01 -4.31
C LYS A 683 -18.92 -19.34 -3.36
N GLY A 684 -19.42 -18.82 -2.25
CA GLY A 684 -18.59 -18.28 -1.17
C GLY A 684 -17.90 -16.95 -1.46
N ILE A 685 -18.34 -16.22 -2.51
CA ILE A 685 -17.96 -14.83 -2.73
C ILE A 685 -18.96 -13.89 -2.05
N GLY A 686 -18.54 -12.64 -1.82
CA GLY A 686 -19.42 -11.58 -1.35
C GLY A 686 -20.25 -10.98 -2.49
N ASN A 687 -20.53 -9.68 -2.41
CA ASN A 687 -21.28 -8.99 -3.43
C ASN A 687 -20.44 -8.81 -4.71
N VAL A 688 -21.12 -8.83 -5.86
CA VAL A 688 -20.53 -8.50 -7.16
C VAL A 688 -21.12 -7.17 -7.61
N THR A 689 -20.28 -6.16 -7.72
CA THR A 689 -20.66 -4.82 -8.15
C THR A 689 -20.06 -4.49 -9.51
N SER A 690 -20.72 -3.59 -10.24
CA SER A 690 -20.35 -3.19 -11.59
C SER A 690 -20.29 -1.68 -11.68
N SER A 691 -19.22 -1.14 -12.25
CA SER A 691 -19.09 0.30 -12.58
C SER A 691 -19.82 0.68 -13.86
N ALA A 692 -20.57 -0.24 -14.49
CA ALA A 692 -21.32 0.03 -15.70
C ALA A 692 -22.20 1.28 -15.53
N ALA A 693 -22.10 2.19 -16.49
CA ALA A 693 -22.84 3.44 -16.48
C ALA A 693 -24.35 3.15 -16.35
N LEU A 694 -24.91 3.49 -15.20
CA LEU A 694 -26.34 3.42 -15.00
C LEU A 694 -26.98 4.64 -15.67
N GLN A 695 -28.15 4.43 -16.26
CA GLN A 695 -28.90 5.54 -16.85
C GLN A 695 -29.55 6.36 -15.74
N ARG A 696 -29.29 7.67 -15.73
CA ARG A 696 -29.97 8.64 -14.88
C ARG A 696 -30.97 9.44 -15.71
N PRO A 697 -32.13 9.83 -15.14
CA PRO A 697 -32.99 10.82 -15.75
C PRO A 697 -32.25 12.15 -15.92
N GLU A 698 -32.40 12.79 -17.06
CA GLU A 698 -31.87 14.13 -17.32
C GLU A 698 -32.91 14.98 -18.05
N VAL A 699 -32.90 16.29 -17.81
CA VAL A 699 -33.75 17.23 -18.56
C VAL A 699 -33.00 17.67 -19.81
N GLN A 700 -33.54 17.32 -20.97
CA GLN A 700 -32.96 17.64 -22.28
C GLN A 700 -33.76 18.75 -22.95
N PHE A 701 -33.09 19.85 -23.29
CA PHE A 701 -33.61 20.87 -24.18
C PHE A 701 -33.16 20.59 -25.62
N ARG A 702 -34.10 20.46 -26.55
CA ARG A 702 -33.83 20.33 -27.98
C ARG A 702 -34.21 21.64 -28.68
N PRO A 703 -33.23 22.51 -29.03
CA PRO A 703 -33.49 23.73 -29.77
C PRO A 703 -34.06 23.41 -31.16
N ASP A 704 -35.05 24.18 -31.60
CA ASP A 704 -35.47 24.22 -33.01
C ASP A 704 -34.65 25.34 -33.70
N PRO A 705 -33.63 25.00 -34.52
CA PRO A 705 -32.72 25.99 -35.08
C PRO A 705 -33.44 26.99 -36.00
N ALA A 706 -34.54 26.60 -36.66
CA ALA A 706 -35.29 27.48 -37.54
C ALA A 706 -36.09 28.54 -36.76
N ARG A 707 -36.73 28.13 -35.66
CA ARG A 707 -37.46 29.05 -34.77
C ARG A 707 -36.50 29.96 -34.01
N ALA A 708 -35.43 29.38 -33.45
CA ALA A 708 -34.40 30.13 -32.73
C ALA A 708 -33.77 31.22 -33.62
N ALA A 709 -33.42 30.90 -34.87
CA ALA A 709 -32.89 31.87 -35.83
C ALA A 709 -33.89 33.00 -36.16
N THR A 710 -35.17 32.68 -36.31
CA THR A 710 -36.22 33.68 -36.59
C THR A 710 -36.41 34.66 -35.44
N LEU A 711 -36.26 34.18 -34.20
CA LEU A 711 -36.38 34.99 -32.98
C LEU A 711 -35.05 35.64 -32.56
N GLY A 712 -33.97 35.37 -33.29
CA GLY A 712 -32.63 35.87 -33.00
C GLY A 712 -32.04 35.36 -31.69
N VAL A 713 -32.44 34.15 -31.26
CA VAL A 713 -31.99 33.54 -30.01
C VAL A 713 -30.90 32.52 -30.30
N THR A 714 -29.78 32.60 -29.57
CA THR A 714 -28.68 31.63 -29.68
C THR A 714 -28.91 30.45 -28.73
N ALA A 715 -28.34 29.28 -29.07
CA ALA A 715 -28.38 28.13 -28.17
C ALA A 715 -27.71 28.43 -26.82
N GLN A 716 -26.65 29.25 -26.82
CA GLN A 716 -25.97 29.71 -25.62
C GLN A 716 -26.90 30.53 -24.71
N ALA A 717 -27.64 31.50 -25.24
CA ALA A 717 -28.57 32.32 -24.45
C ALA A 717 -29.68 31.47 -23.81
N VAL A 718 -30.15 30.42 -24.49
CA VAL A 718 -31.11 29.48 -23.90
C VAL A 718 -30.48 28.65 -22.79
N ALA A 719 -29.27 28.13 -23.01
CA ALA A 719 -28.54 27.38 -22.00
C ALA A 719 -28.27 28.22 -20.74
N ASP A 720 -27.85 29.47 -20.91
CA ASP A 720 -27.64 30.41 -19.80
C ASP A 720 -28.93 30.72 -19.05
N ALA A 721 -30.05 30.94 -19.76
CA ALA A 721 -31.34 31.17 -19.12
C ALA A 721 -31.80 29.96 -18.28
N ILE A 722 -31.66 28.74 -18.81
CA ILE A 722 -32.00 27.50 -18.09
C ILE A 722 -31.06 27.31 -16.89
N ARG A 723 -29.74 27.45 -17.09
CA ARG A 723 -28.71 27.24 -16.07
C ARG A 723 -28.83 28.24 -14.93
N ILE A 724 -28.82 29.54 -15.23
CA ILE A 724 -28.96 30.60 -14.21
C ILE A 724 -30.32 30.49 -13.53
N GLY A 725 -31.37 30.14 -14.28
CA GLY A 725 -32.70 29.94 -13.72
C GLY A 725 -32.77 28.79 -12.71
N THR A 726 -32.15 27.64 -13.01
CA THR A 726 -32.28 26.41 -12.21
C THR A 726 -31.20 26.28 -11.14
N TYR A 727 -29.93 26.41 -11.52
CA TYR A 727 -28.75 26.20 -10.68
C TYR A 727 -28.12 27.51 -10.22
N GLY A 728 -28.23 28.58 -11.00
CA GLY A 728 -27.50 29.83 -10.82
C GLY A 728 -26.22 29.90 -11.67
N ASP A 729 -25.50 31.02 -11.58
CA ASP A 729 -24.28 31.19 -12.37
C ASP A 729 -23.13 30.28 -11.90
N TYR A 730 -22.05 30.14 -12.69
CA TYR A 730 -20.89 29.34 -12.32
C TYR A 730 -20.22 29.91 -11.07
N SER A 731 -19.70 29.06 -10.18
CA SER A 731 -19.07 29.52 -8.93
C SER A 731 -17.94 30.57 -9.13
N THR A 732 -17.27 30.55 -10.27
CA THR A 732 -16.22 31.49 -10.66
C THR A 732 -16.75 32.86 -11.10
N SER A 733 -17.98 32.93 -11.61
CA SER A 733 -18.65 34.16 -12.06
C SER A 733 -19.58 34.75 -11.00
N LEU A 734 -19.95 33.98 -9.97
CA LEU A 734 -20.83 34.45 -8.90
C LEU A 734 -20.25 35.70 -8.20
N PRO A 735 -21.05 36.77 -8.07
CA PRO A 735 -20.67 37.91 -7.25
C PRO A 735 -20.53 37.48 -5.79
N LYS A 736 -19.62 38.13 -5.06
CA LYS A 736 -19.33 37.79 -3.65
C LYS A 736 -19.52 39.00 -2.76
N LEU A 737 -20.21 38.80 -1.64
CA LEU A 737 -20.25 39.71 -0.52
C LEU A 737 -18.91 39.64 0.21
N ASN A 738 -18.18 40.75 0.27
CA ASN A 738 -16.89 40.83 0.95
C ASN A 738 -17.10 41.21 2.43
N LEU A 739 -17.08 40.22 3.32
CA LEU A 739 -17.00 40.43 4.77
C LEU A 739 -15.51 40.51 5.19
N PRO A 740 -15.18 41.08 6.37
CA PRO A 740 -13.79 41.25 6.81
C PRO A 740 -12.96 39.97 6.81
N GLU A 741 -13.59 38.82 7.13
CA GLU A 741 -12.91 37.53 7.27
C GLU A 741 -13.36 36.47 6.24
N ARG A 742 -14.42 36.74 5.47
CA ARG A 742 -15.02 35.75 4.56
C ARG A 742 -15.66 36.39 3.33
N GLN A 743 -15.58 35.72 2.18
CA GLN A 743 -16.42 36.03 1.02
C GLN A 743 -17.62 35.09 0.97
N VAL A 744 -18.81 35.64 0.79
CA VAL A 744 -20.07 34.86 0.68
C VAL A 744 -20.62 35.01 -0.73
N ALA A 745 -20.91 33.92 -1.42
CA ALA A 745 -21.46 33.98 -2.77
C ALA A 745 -22.90 34.54 -2.78
N LEU A 746 -23.22 35.33 -3.80
CA LEU A 746 -24.56 35.80 -4.10
C LEU A 746 -25.08 35.01 -5.31
N ARG A 747 -26.04 34.10 -5.10
CA ARG A 747 -26.56 33.23 -6.15
C ARG A 747 -27.94 33.66 -6.60
N ALA A 748 -28.04 34.16 -7.82
CA ALA A 748 -29.31 34.48 -8.47
C ALA A 748 -29.87 33.25 -9.20
N ARG A 749 -31.11 32.88 -8.88
CA ARG A 749 -31.84 31.73 -9.44
C ARG A 749 -33.34 31.91 -9.29
N ILE A 750 -34.16 31.04 -9.88
CA ILE A 750 -35.62 31.09 -9.71
C ILE A 750 -36.01 30.48 -8.37
N ASP A 751 -37.16 30.93 -7.84
CA ASP A 751 -37.82 30.30 -6.70
C ASP A 751 -37.82 28.76 -6.78
N PRO A 752 -37.35 28.04 -5.73
CA PRO A 752 -37.32 26.57 -5.67
C PRO A 752 -38.64 25.89 -6.01
N ALA A 753 -39.80 26.48 -5.68
CA ALA A 753 -41.09 25.87 -5.97
C ALA A 753 -41.34 25.71 -7.49
N LEU A 754 -40.89 26.68 -8.28
CA LEU A 754 -41.04 26.69 -9.74
C LEU A 754 -39.97 25.85 -10.45
N ARG A 755 -38.87 25.48 -9.78
CA ARG A 755 -37.80 24.67 -10.36
C ARG A 755 -38.16 23.19 -10.52
N GLN A 756 -39.21 22.74 -9.83
CA GLN A 756 -39.66 21.33 -9.89
C GLN A 756 -40.59 21.06 -11.07
N GLU A 757 -41.13 22.11 -11.71
CA GLU A 757 -42.08 22.00 -12.81
C GLU A 757 -41.40 22.25 -14.16
N LEU A 758 -41.48 21.27 -15.06
CA LEU A 758 -40.89 21.36 -16.39
C LEU A 758 -41.47 22.54 -17.19
N ASP A 759 -42.78 22.78 -17.08
CA ASP A 759 -43.49 23.86 -17.76
C ASP A 759 -43.00 25.24 -17.28
N ALA A 760 -42.69 25.39 -16.00
CA ALA A 760 -42.16 26.64 -15.45
C ALA A 760 -40.75 26.94 -15.99
N ILE A 761 -39.91 25.92 -16.19
CA ILE A 761 -38.61 26.06 -16.87
C ILE A 761 -38.81 26.44 -18.34
N GLY A 762 -39.79 25.84 -19.04
CA GLY A 762 -40.15 26.20 -20.41
C GLY A 762 -40.62 27.66 -20.57
N GLN A 763 -41.24 28.22 -19.52
CA GLN A 763 -41.69 29.62 -19.50
C GLN A 763 -40.57 30.64 -19.24
N LEU A 764 -39.33 30.19 -19.02
CA LEU A 764 -38.21 31.10 -18.79
C LEU A 764 -37.97 32.02 -19.98
N ARG A 765 -37.58 33.26 -19.69
CA ARG A 765 -37.38 34.29 -20.69
C ARG A 765 -35.93 34.35 -21.14
N VAL A 766 -35.74 34.38 -22.46
CA VAL A 766 -34.46 34.54 -23.15
C VAL A 766 -34.52 35.82 -23.99
N ALA A 767 -33.42 36.56 -24.07
CA ALA A 767 -33.36 37.76 -24.90
C ALA A 767 -33.38 37.39 -26.39
N GLY A 768 -34.35 37.92 -27.14
CA GLY A 768 -34.42 37.84 -28.60
C GLY A 768 -34.28 39.22 -29.25
N THR A 769 -34.27 39.25 -30.59
CA THR A 769 -34.08 40.50 -31.38
C THR A 769 -35.20 41.53 -31.20
N HIS A 770 -36.44 41.06 -30.99
CA HIS A 770 -37.63 41.91 -30.85
C HIS A 770 -38.21 41.92 -29.43
N GLY A 771 -37.42 41.52 -28.43
CA GLY A 771 -37.84 41.40 -27.04
C GLY A 771 -37.60 40.01 -26.47
N SER A 772 -37.99 39.80 -25.21
CA SER A 772 -37.78 38.50 -24.56
C SER A 772 -38.81 37.45 -24.98
N VAL A 773 -38.35 36.27 -25.36
CA VAL A 773 -39.17 35.11 -25.75
C VAL A 773 -39.04 33.98 -24.74
N THR A 774 -39.97 33.03 -24.73
CA THR A 774 -39.90 31.88 -23.81
C THR A 774 -38.99 30.78 -24.34
N VAL A 775 -38.35 30.01 -23.46
CA VAL A 775 -37.55 28.83 -23.82
C VAL A 775 -38.37 27.84 -24.66
N ASP A 776 -39.64 27.63 -24.32
CA ASP A 776 -40.54 26.72 -25.04
C ASP A 776 -40.88 27.19 -26.48
N SER A 777 -40.73 28.49 -26.77
CA SER A 777 -40.94 29.01 -28.13
C SER A 777 -39.79 28.68 -29.08
N VAL A 778 -38.60 28.41 -28.53
CA VAL A 778 -37.34 28.18 -29.28
C VAL A 778 -36.91 26.71 -29.30
N GLY A 779 -37.63 25.81 -28.61
CA GLY A 779 -37.34 24.38 -28.62
C GLY A 779 -38.25 23.59 -27.69
N THR A 780 -37.99 22.29 -27.54
CA THR A 780 -38.79 21.40 -26.69
C THR A 780 -37.98 20.93 -25.48
N LEU A 781 -38.59 21.00 -24.30
CA LEU A 781 -38.05 20.46 -23.05
C LEU A 781 -38.63 19.06 -22.80
N SER A 782 -37.78 18.07 -22.54
CA SER A 782 -38.21 16.68 -22.34
C SER A 782 -37.33 15.96 -21.33
N ILE A 783 -37.88 14.95 -20.66
CA ILE A 783 -37.10 14.06 -19.79
C ILE A 783 -36.46 12.98 -20.66
N GLY A 784 -35.14 12.92 -20.66
CA GLY A 784 -34.33 11.90 -21.30
C GLY A 784 -33.54 11.08 -20.30
N SER A 785 -32.57 10.32 -20.80
CA SER A 785 -31.67 9.50 -19.98
C SER A 785 -30.23 9.66 -20.44
N GLY A 786 -29.31 9.85 -19.50
CA GLY A 786 -27.87 9.94 -19.74
C GLY A 786 -27.07 9.00 -18.83
N PRO A 787 -25.79 8.71 -19.13
CA PRO A 787 -24.92 7.94 -18.24
C PRO A 787 -24.65 8.74 -16.95
N SER A 788 -24.75 8.10 -15.79
CA SER A 788 -24.41 8.72 -14.50
C SER A 788 -22.90 8.89 -14.28
N GLN A 789 -22.12 8.00 -14.88
CA GLN A 789 -20.66 7.96 -14.78
C GLN A 789 -20.10 7.34 -16.07
N ILE A 790 -18.95 7.82 -16.53
CA ILE A 790 -18.20 7.21 -17.63
C ILE A 790 -16.77 6.99 -17.13
N ASP A 791 -16.36 5.73 -17.08
CA ASP A 791 -14.97 5.36 -16.82
C ASP A 791 -14.26 5.08 -18.15
N ARG A 792 -13.00 5.48 -18.23
CA ARG A 792 -12.13 5.27 -19.39
C ARG A 792 -10.76 4.80 -18.94
N LEU A 793 -10.15 3.91 -19.73
CA LEU A 793 -8.79 3.41 -19.56
C LEU A 793 -8.08 3.49 -20.90
N ASP A 794 -6.94 4.18 -20.94
CA ASP A 794 -6.10 4.36 -22.14
C ASP A 794 -6.87 4.85 -23.38
N ARG A 795 -7.87 5.72 -23.14
CA ARG A 795 -8.81 6.35 -24.10
C ARG A 795 -9.99 5.48 -24.55
N ASP A 796 -10.08 4.23 -24.11
CA ASP A 796 -11.26 3.40 -24.34
C ASP A 796 -12.21 3.49 -23.15
N ARG A 797 -13.50 3.28 -23.35
CA ARG A 797 -14.43 3.13 -22.23
C ARG A 797 -14.17 1.79 -21.55
N ASN A 798 -14.23 1.76 -20.23
CA ASN A 798 -14.08 0.53 -19.46
C ASN A 798 -15.22 0.33 -18.46
N ILE A 799 -15.46 -0.93 -18.11
CA ILE A 799 -16.37 -1.34 -17.04
C ILE A 799 -15.58 -2.26 -16.11
N THR A 800 -15.49 -1.89 -14.84
CA THR A 800 -14.83 -2.69 -13.81
C THR A 800 -15.89 -3.43 -13.00
N LEU A 801 -15.80 -4.76 -13.01
CA LEU A 801 -16.56 -5.64 -12.13
C LEU A 801 -15.73 -5.91 -10.89
N THR A 802 -16.27 -5.59 -9.72
CA THR A 802 -15.62 -5.83 -8.43
C THR A 802 -16.33 -6.96 -7.71
N VAL A 803 -15.57 -8.00 -7.35
CA VAL A 803 -16.05 -9.18 -6.64
C VAL A 803 -15.41 -9.18 -5.25
N GLU A 804 -16.21 -9.13 -4.21
CA GLU A 804 -15.71 -9.27 -2.85
C GLU A 804 -15.34 -10.74 -2.58
N LEU A 805 -14.16 -10.98 -2.01
CA LEU A 805 -13.62 -12.32 -1.84
C LEU A 805 -14.21 -13.06 -0.62
N ASN A 806 -14.77 -12.34 0.36
CA ASN A 806 -15.42 -12.89 1.56
C ASN A 806 -14.61 -13.99 2.26
N GLY A 807 -13.30 -13.76 2.44
CA GLY A 807 -12.37 -14.72 3.05
C GLY A 807 -11.79 -15.78 2.10
N ARG A 808 -12.20 -15.82 0.82
CA ARG A 808 -11.49 -16.57 -0.23
C ARG A 808 -10.24 -15.80 -0.68
N THR A 809 -9.33 -16.49 -1.37
CA THR A 809 -8.11 -15.88 -1.87
C THR A 809 -8.26 -15.38 -3.29
N LEU A 810 -7.60 -14.27 -3.61
CA LEU A 810 -7.66 -13.61 -4.91
C LEU A 810 -7.39 -14.56 -6.09
N GLY A 811 -6.34 -15.39 -6.01
CA GLY A 811 -5.94 -16.28 -7.10
C GLY A 811 -6.96 -17.38 -7.40
N GLU A 812 -7.61 -17.93 -6.37
CA GLU A 812 -8.65 -18.96 -6.50
C GLU A 812 -9.87 -18.41 -7.25
N VAL A 813 -10.36 -17.24 -6.82
CA VAL A 813 -11.53 -16.59 -7.45
C VAL A 813 -11.20 -16.08 -8.86
N ASN A 814 -9.98 -15.57 -9.08
CA ASN A 814 -9.53 -15.14 -10.41
C ASN A 814 -9.45 -16.31 -11.39
N GLN A 815 -8.94 -17.47 -10.95
CA GLN A 815 -8.87 -18.67 -11.80
C GLN A 815 -10.27 -19.21 -12.14
N GLU A 816 -11.19 -19.23 -11.17
CA GLU A 816 -12.60 -19.59 -11.42
C GLU A 816 -13.27 -18.60 -12.38
N ALA A 817 -13.03 -17.29 -12.19
CA ALA A 817 -13.58 -16.26 -13.06
C ALA A 817 -13.07 -16.41 -14.51
N GLN A 818 -11.78 -16.67 -14.72
CA GLN A 818 -11.19 -16.87 -16.05
C GLN A 818 -11.76 -18.09 -16.80
N GLN A 819 -12.30 -19.08 -16.08
CA GLN A 819 -12.94 -20.25 -16.67
C GLN A 819 -14.40 -19.99 -17.10
N LEU A 820 -14.98 -18.83 -16.77
CA LEU A 820 -16.35 -18.50 -17.13
C LEU A 820 -16.50 -18.32 -18.65
N PRO A 821 -17.58 -18.85 -19.27
CA PRO A 821 -17.82 -18.73 -20.71
C PRO A 821 -17.83 -17.28 -21.22
N ALA A 822 -18.31 -16.33 -20.41
CA ALA A 822 -18.33 -14.90 -20.78
C ALA A 822 -16.92 -14.31 -20.98
N LEU A 823 -15.91 -14.79 -20.23
CA LEU A 823 -14.52 -14.39 -20.42
C LEU A 823 -13.81 -15.21 -21.50
N ALA A 824 -14.18 -16.48 -21.65
CA ALA A 824 -13.63 -17.35 -22.69
C ALA A 824 -14.06 -16.93 -24.12
N ARG A 825 -15.21 -16.26 -24.25
CA ARG A 825 -15.78 -15.82 -25.54
C ARG A 825 -16.20 -14.35 -25.48
N LEU A 826 -15.23 -13.45 -25.36
CA LEU A 826 -15.50 -12.02 -25.42
C LEU A 826 -15.92 -11.59 -26.85
N PRO A 827 -16.89 -10.67 -27.00
CA PRO A 827 -17.24 -10.07 -28.28
C PRO A 827 -16.06 -9.38 -28.96
N SER A 828 -16.08 -9.30 -30.29
CA SER A 828 -15.05 -8.56 -31.04
C SER A 828 -15.02 -7.09 -30.60
N GLY A 829 -13.85 -6.60 -30.19
CA GLY A 829 -13.67 -5.22 -29.72
C GLY A 829 -13.74 -5.03 -28.20
N VAL A 830 -14.05 -6.08 -27.43
CA VAL A 830 -13.94 -6.08 -25.96
C VAL A 830 -12.72 -6.90 -25.54
N ARG A 831 -11.88 -6.33 -24.66
CA ARG A 831 -10.72 -7.03 -24.09
C ARG A 831 -10.75 -6.96 -22.57
N LEU A 832 -10.27 -8.02 -21.93
CA LEU A 832 -9.96 -8.01 -20.50
C LEU A 832 -8.63 -7.28 -20.30
N VAL A 833 -8.63 -6.29 -19.40
CA VAL A 833 -7.41 -5.63 -18.94
C VAL A 833 -7.17 -6.06 -17.50
N GLN A 834 -5.99 -6.62 -17.23
CA GLN A 834 -5.57 -6.95 -15.88
C GLN A 834 -5.06 -5.67 -15.22
N GLN A 835 -5.67 -5.26 -14.12
CA GLN A 835 -5.30 -4.09 -13.34
C GLN A 835 -5.42 -4.42 -11.84
N GLY A 836 -4.83 -3.58 -10.99
CA GLY A 836 -4.95 -3.66 -9.54
C GLY A 836 -4.16 -4.84 -8.97
N GLU A 837 -4.68 -5.48 -7.93
CA GLU A 837 -3.96 -6.55 -7.23
C GLU A 837 -3.63 -7.76 -8.11
N VAL A 838 -4.42 -8.07 -9.14
CA VAL A 838 -4.14 -9.19 -10.04
C VAL A 838 -2.87 -8.93 -10.85
N GLN A 839 -2.70 -7.70 -11.36
CA GLN A 839 -1.48 -7.28 -12.04
C GLN A 839 -0.29 -7.29 -11.08
N ASN A 840 -0.43 -6.66 -9.90
CA ASN A 840 0.62 -6.61 -8.88
C ASN A 840 1.05 -8.02 -8.43
N MET A 841 0.11 -8.96 -8.32
CA MET A 841 0.37 -10.36 -8.00
C MET A 841 1.18 -11.05 -9.11
N GLY A 842 0.84 -10.82 -10.39
CA GLY A 842 1.59 -11.34 -11.53
C GLY A 842 3.03 -10.81 -11.57
N GLU A 843 3.19 -9.49 -11.44
CA GLU A 843 4.49 -8.83 -11.37
C GLU A 843 5.33 -9.31 -10.18
N LEU A 844 4.70 -9.50 -9.01
CA LEU A 844 5.34 -10.05 -7.81
C LEU A 844 5.92 -11.43 -8.09
N PHE A 845 5.13 -12.37 -8.61
CA PHE A 845 5.60 -13.74 -8.86
C PHE A 845 6.68 -13.81 -9.94
N GLN A 846 6.54 -13.03 -11.03
CA GLN A 846 7.55 -12.97 -12.08
C GLN A 846 8.87 -12.38 -11.56
N SER A 847 8.80 -11.24 -10.87
CA SER A 847 9.97 -10.58 -10.29
C SER A 847 10.63 -11.42 -9.20
N PHE A 848 9.83 -12.12 -8.40
CA PHE A 848 10.31 -13.06 -7.40
C PHE A 848 11.06 -14.23 -8.03
N GLY A 849 10.52 -14.84 -9.10
CA GLY A 849 11.18 -15.92 -9.82
C GLY A 849 12.54 -15.50 -10.37
N LEU A 850 12.61 -14.28 -10.92
CA LEU A 850 13.88 -13.69 -11.39
C LEU A 850 14.84 -13.43 -10.22
N ALA A 851 14.37 -12.81 -9.14
CA ALA A 851 15.18 -12.53 -7.95
C ALA A 851 15.72 -13.82 -7.30
N MET A 852 14.92 -14.89 -7.29
CA MET A 852 15.31 -16.22 -6.82
C MET A 852 16.41 -16.80 -7.72
N ALA A 853 16.27 -16.73 -9.05
CA ALA A 853 17.29 -17.21 -9.98
C ALA A 853 18.62 -16.45 -9.83
N VAL A 854 18.56 -15.12 -9.71
CA VAL A 854 19.74 -14.28 -9.46
C VAL A 854 20.34 -14.58 -8.09
N GLY A 855 19.53 -14.74 -7.04
CA GLY A 855 19.99 -15.10 -5.71
C GLY A 855 20.70 -16.46 -5.68
N ILE A 856 20.15 -17.48 -6.34
CA ILE A 856 20.78 -18.81 -6.49
C ILE A 856 22.12 -18.68 -7.23
N LEU A 857 22.18 -17.87 -8.29
CA LEU A 857 23.42 -17.63 -9.04
C LEU A 857 24.47 -16.91 -8.18
N CYS A 858 24.08 -15.91 -7.40
CA CYS A 858 24.98 -15.20 -6.50
C CYS A 858 25.47 -16.11 -5.37
N VAL A 859 24.59 -16.93 -4.78
CA VAL A 859 24.98 -17.97 -3.81
C VAL A 859 25.97 -18.93 -4.45
N TYR A 860 25.67 -19.47 -5.64
CA TYR A 860 26.58 -20.34 -6.37
C TYR A 860 27.97 -19.70 -6.56
N ALA A 861 28.03 -18.44 -6.98
CA ALA A 861 29.29 -17.72 -7.16
C ALA A 861 30.08 -17.59 -5.83
N VAL A 862 29.42 -17.26 -4.72
CA VAL A 862 30.06 -17.21 -3.39
C VAL A 862 30.58 -18.59 -2.98
N LEU A 863 29.83 -19.66 -3.24
CA LEU A 863 30.24 -21.03 -2.93
C LEU A 863 31.40 -21.52 -3.79
N VAL A 864 31.44 -21.18 -5.09
CA VAL A 864 32.56 -21.50 -5.96
C VAL A 864 33.84 -20.83 -5.45
N LEU A 865 33.75 -19.57 -5.03
CA LEU A 865 34.89 -18.86 -4.43
C LEU A 865 35.31 -19.46 -3.09
N LEU A 866 34.37 -19.98 -2.30
CA LEU A 866 34.66 -20.65 -1.03
C LEU A 866 35.40 -21.98 -1.25
N PHE A 867 34.84 -22.88 -2.06
CA PHE A 867 35.35 -24.25 -2.22
C PHE A 867 36.48 -24.38 -3.25
N HIS A 868 36.67 -23.36 -4.08
CA HIS A 868 37.54 -23.40 -5.26
C HIS A 868 37.16 -24.58 -6.18
N ASP A 869 35.85 -24.85 -6.29
CA ASP A 869 35.27 -25.99 -7.00
C ASP A 869 33.91 -25.59 -7.59
N PHE A 870 33.58 -26.10 -8.77
CA PHE A 870 32.32 -25.84 -9.48
C PHE A 870 31.24 -26.90 -9.21
N LEU A 871 31.63 -28.13 -8.86
CA LEU A 871 30.69 -29.24 -8.68
C LEU A 871 30.14 -29.30 -7.24
N GLN A 872 31.00 -29.07 -6.24
CA GLN A 872 30.60 -29.14 -4.83
C GLN A 872 29.54 -28.10 -4.42
N PRO A 873 29.55 -26.85 -4.93
CA PRO A 873 28.44 -25.91 -4.72
C PRO A 873 27.06 -26.45 -5.16
N ALA A 874 26.99 -27.29 -6.19
CA ALA A 874 25.74 -27.87 -6.65
C ALA A 874 25.14 -28.83 -5.60
N THR A 875 25.99 -29.57 -4.87
CA THR A 875 25.60 -30.43 -3.75
C THR A 875 24.83 -29.65 -2.68
N ILE A 876 25.27 -28.43 -2.39
CA ILE A 876 24.67 -27.55 -1.39
C ILE A 876 23.33 -27.00 -1.90
N LEU A 877 23.27 -26.58 -3.16
CA LEU A 877 22.05 -26.05 -3.77
C LEU A 877 20.93 -27.10 -3.89
N CYS A 878 21.26 -28.40 -3.93
CA CYS A 878 20.26 -29.47 -3.87
C CYS A 878 19.42 -29.46 -2.59
N ALA A 879 19.87 -28.80 -1.51
CA ALA A 879 19.08 -28.63 -0.29
C ALA A 879 17.89 -27.66 -0.47
N LEU A 880 17.97 -26.74 -1.44
CA LEU A 880 16.96 -25.69 -1.63
C LEU A 880 15.60 -26.27 -2.04
N PRO A 881 15.47 -27.11 -3.08
CA PRO A 881 14.18 -27.66 -3.48
C PRO A 881 13.57 -28.56 -2.41
N LEU A 882 14.40 -29.22 -1.58
CA LEU A 882 13.96 -30.04 -0.45
C LEU A 882 13.35 -29.17 0.67
N SER A 883 13.85 -27.95 0.88
CA SER A 883 13.28 -27.05 1.88
C SER A 883 11.91 -26.47 1.49
N LEU A 884 11.69 -26.28 0.18
CA LEU A 884 10.43 -25.78 -0.37
C LEU A 884 9.26 -26.68 0.04
N GLY A 885 9.45 -28.01 0.04
CA GLY A 885 8.40 -28.96 0.48
C GLY A 885 7.91 -28.73 1.91
N GLY A 886 8.82 -28.49 2.85
CA GLY A 886 8.47 -28.19 4.24
C GLY A 886 7.75 -26.86 4.40
N ALA A 887 8.22 -25.85 3.67
CA ALA A 887 7.58 -24.54 3.62
C ALA A 887 6.13 -24.62 3.11
N LEU A 888 5.90 -25.24 1.94
CA LEU A 888 4.57 -25.34 1.35
C LEU A 888 3.64 -26.23 2.19
N LEU A 889 4.14 -27.32 2.75
CA LEU A 889 3.37 -28.20 3.64
C LEU A 889 2.88 -27.46 4.89
N SER A 890 3.72 -26.63 5.51
CA SER A 890 3.33 -25.85 6.69
C SER A 890 2.22 -24.85 6.41
N LEU A 891 2.26 -24.18 5.24
CA LEU A 891 1.18 -23.29 4.79
C LEU A 891 -0.12 -24.05 4.52
N LEU A 892 -0.03 -25.24 3.93
CA LEU A 892 -1.20 -26.07 3.62
C LEU A 892 -1.90 -26.55 4.90
N ILE A 893 -1.12 -26.99 5.90
CA ILE A 893 -1.65 -27.42 7.21
C ILE A 893 -2.35 -26.26 7.93
N THR A 894 -1.78 -25.06 7.85
CA THR A 894 -2.30 -23.86 8.51
C THR A 894 -3.36 -23.11 7.69
N ARG A 895 -3.65 -23.60 6.47
CA ARG A 895 -4.64 -23.03 5.52
C ARG A 895 -4.39 -21.57 5.16
N MET A 896 -3.13 -21.14 5.13
CA MET A 896 -2.75 -19.78 4.72
C MET A 896 -2.42 -19.70 3.23
N ALA A 897 -2.62 -18.51 2.66
CA ALA A 897 -2.36 -18.25 1.25
C ALA A 897 -0.86 -18.07 0.96
N PHE A 898 -0.42 -18.59 -0.18
CA PHE A 898 0.85 -18.25 -0.79
C PHE A 898 0.80 -16.79 -1.29
N SER A 899 1.33 -15.89 -0.47
CA SER A 899 1.22 -14.44 -0.60
C SER A 899 2.59 -13.76 -0.48
N MET A 900 2.65 -12.44 -0.65
CA MET A 900 3.88 -11.66 -0.52
C MET A 900 4.68 -11.98 0.75
N PRO A 901 4.09 -12.05 1.97
CA PRO A 901 4.86 -12.42 3.16
C PRO A 901 5.40 -13.86 3.13
N ALA A 902 4.65 -14.80 2.55
CA ALA A 902 5.13 -16.17 2.38
C ALA A 902 6.34 -16.25 1.44
N LEU A 903 6.37 -15.43 0.37
CA LEU A 903 7.52 -15.30 -0.52
C LEU A 903 8.74 -14.73 0.21
N ILE A 904 8.55 -13.73 1.07
CA ILE A 904 9.62 -13.19 1.93
C ILE A 904 10.20 -14.31 2.80
N GLY A 905 9.33 -15.12 3.43
CA GLY A 905 9.75 -16.28 4.22
C GLY A 905 10.52 -17.31 3.40
N LEU A 906 10.07 -17.61 2.18
CA LEU A 906 10.73 -18.56 1.28
C LEU A 906 12.12 -18.08 0.82
N LEU A 907 12.27 -16.78 0.54
CA LEU A 907 13.58 -16.18 0.27
C LEU A 907 14.51 -16.32 1.47
N MET A 908 14.02 -16.04 2.68
CA MET A 908 14.85 -16.22 3.86
C MET A 908 15.29 -17.67 4.05
N LEU A 909 14.36 -18.60 3.86
CA LEU A 909 14.64 -20.02 3.96
C LEU A 909 15.78 -20.42 3.01
N MET A 910 15.84 -19.89 1.79
CA MET A 910 16.92 -20.19 0.85
C MET A 910 18.30 -19.91 1.44
N GLY A 911 18.50 -18.73 2.04
CA GLY A 911 19.77 -18.36 2.63
C GLY A 911 20.16 -19.24 3.82
N ILE A 912 19.22 -19.48 4.74
CA ILE A 912 19.48 -20.27 5.95
C ILE A 912 19.76 -21.75 5.63
N VAL A 913 19.00 -22.32 4.71
CA VAL A 913 19.17 -23.72 4.29
C VAL A 913 20.52 -23.95 3.63
N THR A 914 20.95 -22.99 2.80
CA THR A 914 22.28 -23.02 2.21
C THR A 914 23.34 -22.98 3.31
N LYS A 915 23.21 -22.10 4.31
CA LYS A 915 24.15 -22.01 5.44
C LYS A 915 24.33 -23.34 6.18
N ASN A 916 23.24 -24.01 6.56
CA ASN A 916 23.32 -25.30 7.24
C ASN A 916 24.06 -26.38 6.42
N SER A 917 23.88 -26.32 5.10
CA SER A 917 24.50 -27.24 4.15
C SER A 917 25.98 -26.94 3.91
N ILE A 918 26.37 -25.66 3.88
CA ILE A 918 27.76 -25.21 3.76
C ILE A 918 28.62 -25.78 4.89
N LEU A 919 28.18 -25.61 6.15
CA LEU A 919 28.95 -26.03 7.33
C LEU A 919 29.27 -27.53 7.36
N LEU A 920 28.34 -28.36 6.84
CA LEU A 920 28.51 -29.81 6.75
C LEU A 920 29.47 -30.19 5.62
N VAL A 921 29.23 -29.67 4.41
CA VAL A 921 30.02 -30.00 3.20
C VAL A 921 31.44 -29.48 3.32
N GLU A 922 31.63 -28.27 3.84
CA GLU A 922 32.96 -27.69 4.06
C GLU A 922 33.82 -28.55 4.99
N TYR A 923 33.25 -28.99 6.12
CA TYR A 923 33.98 -29.84 7.04
C TYR A 923 34.32 -31.20 6.41
N ALA A 924 33.39 -31.79 5.63
CA ALA A 924 33.67 -33.04 4.91
C ALA A 924 34.82 -32.88 3.89
N ILE A 925 34.86 -31.76 3.16
CA ILE A 925 35.95 -31.44 2.22
C ILE A 925 37.26 -31.24 2.99
N MET A 926 37.23 -30.51 4.11
CA MET A 926 38.40 -30.26 4.96
C MET A 926 38.99 -31.57 5.50
N ALA A 927 38.15 -32.45 6.06
CA ALA A 927 38.56 -33.75 6.59
C ALA A 927 39.18 -34.65 5.50
N ARG A 928 38.71 -34.55 4.25
CA ARG A 928 39.34 -35.27 3.12
C ARG A 928 40.68 -34.66 2.70
N ARG A 929 40.77 -33.33 2.59
CA ARG A 929 41.96 -32.64 2.08
C ARG A 929 43.10 -32.58 3.12
N GLU A 930 42.80 -32.26 4.37
CA GLU A 930 43.79 -32.04 5.42
C GLU A 930 44.06 -33.28 6.28
N HIS A 931 43.04 -34.09 6.56
CA HIS A 931 43.17 -35.28 7.43
C HIS A 931 43.29 -36.60 6.64
N GLY A 932 43.20 -36.57 5.31
CA GLY A 932 43.34 -37.76 4.45
C GLY A 932 42.29 -38.85 4.68
N MET A 933 41.14 -38.51 5.29
CA MET A 933 40.10 -39.49 5.63
C MET A 933 39.41 -40.08 4.41
N ASN A 934 38.99 -41.35 4.50
CA ASN A 934 38.14 -41.96 3.48
C ASN A 934 36.77 -41.24 3.42
N ARG A 935 36.13 -41.19 2.25
CA ARG A 935 34.90 -40.42 2.02
C ARG A 935 33.79 -40.72 3.03
N LEU A 936 33.57 -42.00 3.33
CA LEU A 936 32.51 -42.45 4.24
C LEU A 936 32.82 -42.03 5.69
N GLU A 937 34.08 -42.15 6.11
CA GLU A 937 34.56 -41.75 7.42
C GLU A 937 34.50 -40.22 7.59
N ALA A 938 34.92 -39.47 6.56
CA ALA A 938 34.86 -38.01 6.55
C ALA A 938 33.42 -37.49 6.66
N LEU A 939 32.46 -38.10 5.96
CA LEU A 939 31.05 -37.74 6.04
C LEU A 939 30.44 -38.08 7.41
N MET A 940 30.79 -39.23 7.99
CA MET A 940 30.34 -39.61 9.34
C MET A 940 30.91 -38.68 10.41
N ASP A 941 32.20 -38.32 10.33
CA ASP A 941 32.83 -37.35 11.23
C ASP A 941 32.23 -35.95 11.08
N ALA A 942 31.95 -35.53 9.83
CA ALA A 942 31.26 -34.27 9.55
C ALA A 942 29.87 -34.23 10.17
N CYS A 943 29.07 -35.29 9.98
CA CYS A 943 27.73 -35.39 10.56
C CYS A 943 27.77 -35.37 12.09
N HIS A 944 28.72 -36.06 12.71
CA HIS A 944 28.88 -36.07 14.17
C HIS A 944 29.22 -34.68 14.72
N LYS A 945 30.22 -34.01 14.14
CA LYS A 945 30.71 -32.71 14.63
C LYS A 945 29.78 -31.53 14.29
N ARG A 946 29.00 -31.62 13.21
CA ARG A 946 28.13 -30.52 12.76
C ARG A 946 26.66 -30.67 13.16
N ALA A 947 26.18 -31.87 13.48
CA ALA A 947 24.76 -32.06 13.83
C ALA A 947 24.32 -31.25 15.05
N ARG A 948 25.14 -31.18 16.12
CA ARG A 948 24.79 -30.38 17.31
C ARG A 948 24.72 -28.88 17.01
N PRO A 949 25.76 -28.24 16.41
CA PRO A 949 25.67 -26.83 16.02
C PRO A 949 24.49 -26.53 15.10
N ILE A 950 24.26 -27.36 14.07
CA ILE A 950 23.15 -27.16 13.12
C ILE A 950 21.78 -27.26 13.82
N LEU A 951 21.59 -28.23 14.72
CA LEU A 951 20.32 -28.36 15.47
C LEU A 951 20.11 -27.19 16.44
N MET A 952 21.18 -26.75 17.09
CA MET A 952 21.14 -25.61 18.02
C MET A 952 20.68 -24.34 17.29
N THR A 953 21.25 -24.06 16.13
CA THR A 953 20.92 -22.85 15.36
C THR A 953 19.53 -22.94 14.75
N THR A 954 19.13 -24.09 14.21
CA THR A 954 17.76 -24.31 13.73
C THR A 954 16.70 -24.14 14.83
N ILE A 955 16.94 -24.68 16.03
CA ILE A 955 15.98 -24.54 17.14
C ILE A 955 15.96 -23.10 17.65
N ALA A 956 17.11 -22.42 17.73
CA ALA A 956 17.17 -21.01 18.14
C ALA A 956 16.45 -20.10 17.15
N MET A 957 16.63 -20.34 15.84
CA MET A 957 15.91 -19.62 14.78
C MET A 957 14.41 -19.89 14.84
N ALA A 958 14.00 -21.16 14.96
CA ALA A 958 12.59 -21.51 15.06
C ALA A 958 11.93 -20.92 16.33
N ALA A 959 12.63 -20.92 17.47
CA ALA A 959 12.16 -20.34 18.72
C ALA A 959 12.07 -18.82 18.65
N GLY A 960 13.05 -18.14 18.06
CA GLY A 960 13.03 -16.69 17.89
C GLY A 960 11.89 -16.21 17.00
N MET A 961 11.46 -17.04 16.05
CA MET A 961 10.34 -16.76 15.14
C MET A 961 8.99 -17.29 15.64
N LEU A 962 8.98 -18.05 16.73
CA LEU A 962 7.76 -18.68 17.26
C LEU A 962 6.70 -17.65 17.70
N PRO A 963 7.04 -16.52 18.36
CA PRO A 963 6.04 -15.49 18.69
C PRO A 963 5.32 -14.95 17.45
N ASN A 964 6.06 -14.71 16.36
CA ASN A 964 5.51 -14.27 15.08
C ASN A 964 4.60 -15.32 14.43
N ALA A 965 4.94 -16.62 14.55
CA ALA A 965 4.13 -17.72 14.01
C ALA A 965 2.84 -17.97 14.81
N LEU A 966 2.86 -17.72 16.12
CA LEU A 966 1.69 -17.81 16.99
C LEU A 966 0.79 -16.57 16.90
N GLY A 967 1.31 -15.44 16.42
CA GLY A 967 0.56 -14.20 16.27
C GLY A 967 0.26 -13.50 17.60
N LEU A 968 1.18 -13.57 18.56
CA LEU A 968 1.01 -12.99 19.90
C LEU A 968 1.28 -11.48 19.91
N GLY A 969 0.29 -10.64 20.23
CA GLY A 969 0.47 -9.20 20.47
C GLY A 969 -0.07 -8.29 19.36
N ALA A 970 0.53 -8.33 18.17
CA ALA A 970 0.21 -7.45 17.03
C ALA A 970 -0.70 -8.12 15.96
N GLU A 971 -1.04 -7.38 14.90
CA GLU A 971 -1.76 -7.91 13.72
C GLU A 971 -1.00 -9.10 13.11
N PRO A 972 -1.56 -10.33 13.14
CA PRO A 972 -0.80 -11.52 12.77
C PRO A 972 -0.82 -11.79 11.26
N SER A 973 -1.77 -11.23 10.51
CA SER A 973 -2.07 -11.68 9.14
C SER A 973 -0.89 -11.50 8.18
N PHE A 974 -0.09 -10.44 8.35
CA PHE A 974 1.12 -10.26 7.54
C PHE A 974 2.31 -11.12 8.02
N ARG A 975 2.46 -11.36 9.32
CA ARG A 975 3.69 -11.96 9.92
C ARG A 975 3.64 -13.48 10.01
N GLN A 976 2.46 -13.99 10.33
CA GLN A 976 2.22 -15.40 10.60
C GLN A 976 2.51 -16.30 9.38
N PRO A 977 2.05 -15.99 8.15
CA PRO A 977 2.36 -16.81 6.97
C PRO A 977 3.86 -16.89 6.70
N MET A 978 4.56 -15.78 6.89
CA MET A 978 6.01 -15.66 6.71
C MET A 978 6.79 -16.50 7.73
N ALA A 979 6.47 -16.38 9.01
CA ALA A 979 7.15 -17.14 10.06
C ALA A 979 6.91 -18.64 9.96
N ILE A 980 5.69 -19.06 9.59
CA ILE A 980 5.33 -20.47 9.44
C ILE A 980 6.06 -21.12 8.27
N VAL A 981 6.15 -20.43 7.12
CA VAL A 981 6.93 -20.90 5.95
C VAL A 981 8.37 -21.20 6.35
N VAL A 982 8.99 -20.28 7.07
CA VAL A 982 10.38 -20.44 7.49
C VAL A 982 10.49 -21.59 8.48
N ILE A 983 9.68 -21.64 9.55
CA ILE A 983 9.79 -22.69 10.56
C ILE A 983 9.56 -24.07 9.93
N GLY A 984 8.52 -24.22 9.10
CA GLY A 984 8.24 -25.47 8.40
C GLY A 984 9.36 -25.87 7.44
N GLY A 985 9.87 -24.90 6.69
CA GLY A 985 11.02 -25.08 5.80
C GLY A 985 12.29 -25.46 6.53
N LEU A 986 12.61 -24.81 7.65
CA LEU A 986 13.81 -25.05 8.46
C LEU A 986 13.78 -26.43 9.10
N LEU A 987 12.64 -26.84 9.66
CA LEU A 987 12.48 -28.16 10.26
C LEU A 987 12.65 -29.27 9.21
N ALA A 988 11.97 -29.16 8.06
CA ALA A 988 12.10 -30.13 6.98
C ALA A 988 13.52 -30.13 6.38
N SER A 989 14.08 -28.94 6.13
CA SER A 989 15.41 -28.80 5.56
C SER A 989 16.49 -29.32 6.50
N THR A 990 16.42 -29.07 7.81
CA THR A 990 17.44 -29.56 8.75
C THR A 990 17.45 -31.08 8.82
N LEU A 991 16.29 -31.71 8.79
CA LEU A 991 16.19 -33.17 8.73
C LEU A 991 16.73 -33.72 7.41
N LEU A 992 16.33 -33.12 6.29
CA LEU A 992 16.72 -33.57 4.96
C LEU A 992 18.18 -33.24 4.65
N SER A 993 18.72 -32.13 5.14
CA SER A 993 20.11 -31.72 4.92
C SER A 993 21.08 -32.67 5.61
N LEU A 994 20.82 -33.01 6.87
CA LEU A 994 21.63 -33.93 7.67
C LEU A 994 21.61 -35.39 7.18
N LEU A 995 20.63 -35.78 6.34
CA LEU A 995 20.46 -37.15 5.84
C LEU A 995 20.72 -37.29 4.33
N VAL A 996 20.26 -36.34 3.52
CA VAL A 996 20.27 -36.42 2.06
C VAL A 996 21.54 -35.79 1.47
N ILE A 997 22.04 -34.67 2.01
CA ILE A 997 23.23 -34.00 1.47
C ILE A 997 24.48 -34.87 1.51
N PRO A 998 24.77 -35.65 2.58
CA PRO A 998 25.89 -36.59 2.56
C PRO A 998 25.84 -37.56 1.38
N ILE A 999 24.63 -37.98 0.99
CA ILE A 999 24.43 -38.90 -0.13
C ILE A 999 24.61 -38.19 -1.46
N VAL A 1000 24.03 -37.00 -1.61
CA VAL A 1000 24.22 -36.16 -2.82
C VAL A 1000 25.71 -35.89 -3.02
N PHE A 1001 26.44 -35.59 -1.94
CA PHE A 1001 27.90 -35.41 -1.97
C PHE A 1001 28.60 -36.65 -2.55
N THR A 1002 28.22 -37.87 -2.16
CA THR A 1002 28.83 -39.08 -2.76
C THR A 1002 28.56 -39.23 -4.25
N TYR A 1003 27.36 -38.86 -4.73
CA TYR A 1003 27.03 -38.94 -6.15
C TYR A 1003 27.74 -37.86 -6.98
N VAL A 1004 27.85 -36.64 -6.45
CA VAL A 1004 28.56 -35.54 -7.10
C VAL A 1004 30.07 -35.82 -7.14
N ASP A 1005 30.63 -36.39 -6.07
CA ASP A 1005 32.02 -36.81 -6.01
C ASP A 1005 32.32 -38.00 -6.96
N ASP A 1006 31.39 -38.98 -7.06
CA ASP A 1006 31.48 -40.06 -8.06
C ASP A 1006 31.49 -39.48 -9.50
N LEU A 1007 30.66 -38.45 -9.76
CA LEU A 1007 30.61 -37.74 -11.04
C LEU A 1007 31.89 -36.93 -11.33
N GLU A 1008 32.44 -36.26 -10.33
CA GLU A 1008 33.70 -35.51 -10.43
C GLU A 1008 34.87 -36.44 -10.79
N HIS A 1009 34.98 -37.58 -10.12
CA HIS A 1009 36.01 -38.58 -10.42
C HIS A 1009 35.86 -39.17 -11.84
N TRP A 1010 34.62 -39.38 -12.28
CA TRP A 1010 34.33 -39.84 -13.64
C TRP A 1010 34.71 -38.78 -14.71
N LEU A 1011 34.35 -37.52 -14.49
CA LEU A 1011 34.69 -36.39 -15.38
C LEU A 1011 36.21 -36.15 -15.45
N ARG A 1012 36.91 -36.19 -14.31
CA ARG A 1012 38.38 -36.08 -14.28
C ARG A 1012 39.03 -37.23 -15.07
N GLY A 1013 38.52 -38.46 -14.95
CA GLY A 1013 39.00 -39.62 -15.71
C GLY A 1013 38.80 -39.52 -17.24
N LEU A 1014 37.79 -38.76 -17.69
CA LEU A 1014 37.56 -38.44 -19.11
C LEU A 1014 38.51 -37.37 -19.63
N VAL A 1015 38.83 -36.35 -18.81
CA VAL A 1015 39.71 -35.23 -19.18
C VAL A 1015 41.19 -35.63 -19.15
N THR A 1016 41.60 -36.56 -18.27
CA THR A 1016 42.99 -37.07 -18.19
C THR A 1016 43.32 -38.16 -19.21
N ARG A 1017 42.38 -38.59 -20.07
CA ARG A 1017 42.66 -39.54 -21.16
C ARG A 1017 43.19 -38.80 -22.40
N LYS A 1018 44.47 -38.40 -22.37
CA LYS A 1018 45.29 -38.18 -23.59
C LYS A 1018 46.01 -39.49 -23.97
N PRO A 1019 46.23 -39.76 -25.26
CA PRO A 1019 46.55 -41.09 -25.77
C PRO A 1019 47.98 -41.51 -25.41
N ALA A 1020 48.16 -42.80 -25.14
CA ALA A 1020 49.46 -43.43 -24.95
C ALA A 1020 50.36 -43.16 -26.18
N GLU A 1021 51.46 -42.44 -25.94
CA GLU A 1021 52.56 -42.33 -26.88
C GLU A 1021 53.23 -43.70 -26.96
N LYS A 1022 53.37 -44.19 -28.19
CA LYS A 1022 53.87 -45.51 -28.53
C LYS A 1022 55.40 -45.37 -28.55
N ASP A 1023 56.07 -45.77 -27.48
CA ASP A 1023 57.53 -45.79 -27.43
C ASP A 1023 58.08 -46.67 -28.56
N ALA A 1024 58.86 -46.04 -29.43
CA ALA A 1024 59.62 -46.66 -30.50
C ALA A 1024 60.97 -47.15 -29.96
N ASP A 1025 61.37 -48.32 -30.44
CA ASP A 1025 62.66 -48.99 -30.21
C ASP A 1025 63.87 -48.05 -30.27
N LEU A 1026 64.71 -48.08 -29.23
CA LEU A 1026 66.14 -47.76 -29.29
C LEU A 1026 66.94 -48.80 -28.46
N PRO A 1027 68.06 -49.34 -28.98
CA PRO A 1027 68.78 -50.49 -28.41
C PRO A 1027 69.74 -50.08 -27.26
N PRO A 1028 70.23 -51.05 -26.45
CA PRO A 1028 71.02 -50.75 -25.26
C PRO A 1028 72.46 -50.36 -25.63
N THR A 1029 72.93 -49.23 -25.10
CA THR A 1029 74.35 -48.87 -25.09
C THR A 1029 75.03 -49.47 -23.88
N LEU A 1030 76.10 -50.22 -24.16
CA LEU A 1030 77.04 -50.83 -23.23
C LEU A 1030 77.77 -49.81 -22.33
N ASP A 1031 78.03 -50.25 -21.10
CA ASP A 1031 79.10 -49.77 -20.23
C ASP A 1031 80.46 -49.82 -20.93
N LEU A 1032 81.26 -48.76 -20.80
CA LEU A 1032 82.72 -48.86 -20.77
C LEU A 1032 83.32 -47.78 -19.87
N ASP A 1033 84.21 -48.27 -19.00
CA ASP A 1033 85.12 -47.57 -18.11
C ASP A 1033 85.97 -46.46 -18.76
N SER A 1034 86.51 -45.62 -17.88
CA SER A 1034 87.88 -45.08 -17.85
C SER A 1034 88.10 -43.57 -18.09
N ASN A 1035 88.72 -42.99 -17.06
CA ASN A 1035 89.34 -41.66 -16.86
C ASN A 1035 88.48 -40.45 -16.55
#